data_AF-A0A7C4T0I1-F1
#
_entry.id   AF-A0A7C4T0I1-F1
#
_cell.length_a   1.000
_cell.length_b   1.000
_cell.length_c   1.000
_cell.angle_alpha   90.00
_cell.angle_beta   90.00
_cell.angle_gamma   90.00
#
_symmetry.space_group_name_H-M   'P 1'
#
loop_
_entity.id
_entity.type
_entity.pdbx_description
1 polymer ?
#
loop_
_entity_poly.entity_id
_entity_poly.type
_entity_poly.pdbx_seq_one_letter_code
_entity_poly.pdbx_strand_id
1 'polypeptide(L)'
;PYADDGSLNFACYVYNGVPPYVASKDSVHPDGPGHVYGTDILTSIPVYTLITRSSDFYMCNGYDSADRIDQGSTAANVQDAGQAYNWEGAFVYEGVVYDHIGYRLRGGNGRYNYGLAGKRSMKMRFNRGHYFQARDIYGNPFPSKWQHLNTGKLFGNQISGGYRNYPYGVNEIMDYMLFNSANVPAPEAWWFHFRVVDGAEEAPTTANGQYEGDFYGLHLAFENYDGAFLERQGLPKGNLYKLSDKIYEGLRQLRYQGPEAVSDASDYENIRWNLKHTATADFIRNYMDCDEWYRYHTITEAIRHYDVFSGATCIHCLKNMAWYFLPEYTAQNNYLGRLWFMPFDVDDTWGPYWNQGVDHGKAAIYDQEYLGGLTQYTIQPEKAPLKQEYRNYIRHFRDLHWQPDIINGMIDELANVIKDFVPADRDRWRLDPSVPGTPIDNGPLETNIAIMKQFAWTSGVQGWPGTAANLDNLANAEGDGTAIPATPTIRYIGTSGYPINDLRFQTSAFSDPQGNDTFAALKWQIAEYALNYDPNPTDDVILIDQNATWKYVKGTQEPSNPIEQWRLPGYSTDGWLSGKTSIGFGDNDDNTVLGDMQNNYSSIYLRNTFDIGDKSKVQSLKLHVYVDDGCIIWINGTEVKRLYCSDGVKYFDSVTNTVDHEATSYEEVTLAAPYDYLVNGTNVIAVHAIQVTKGSSDFSIDVKVTATIGDMTMNIPNLSRSKYEINPVWESGELTNAANLQIQIPGHVARPGRTYRVRCAMKDNTGRWSHWSNPVQFISGP
;
A
#
# COMPACT_ATOMS: atom_id res chain seq x y z
N PRO A 1 -3.85 32.53 -21.60
CA PRO A 1 -3.82 33.00 -20.19
C PRO A 1 -4.10 34.52 -20.11
N TYR A 2 -4.79 34.96 -19.05
CA TYR A 2 -4.97 36.38 -18.71
C TYR A 2 -3.72 36.93 -18.01
N ALA A 3 -3.53 38.25 -18.04
CA ALA A 3 -2.27 38.89 -17.64
C ALA A 3 -1.99 38.86 -16.11
N ASP A 4 -2.96 38.47 -15.31
CA ASP A 4 -2.93 38.41 -13.85
C ASP A 4 -2.88 36.97 -13.30
N ASP A 5 -2.79 35.97 -14.18
CA ASP A 5 -2.59 34.57 -13.79
C ASP A 5 -1.11 34.32 -13.43
N GLY A 6 -0.84 33.96 -12.18
CA GLY A 6 0.50 33.63 -11.68
C GLY A 6 1.11 32.37 -12.30
N SER A 7 0.31 31.59 -13.03
CA SER A 7 0.72 30.47 -13.88
C SER A 7 0.58 30.86 -15.35
N LEU A 8 1.56 31.61 -15.88
CA LEU A 8 1.53 32.09 -17.27
C LEU A 8 1.70 30.97 -18.33
N ASN A 9 2.03 29.74 -17.92
CA ASN A 9 2.20 28.60 -18.80
C ASN A 9 1.22 27.50 -18.41
N PHE A 10 0.35 27.11 -19.33
CA PHE A 10 -0.41 25.86 -19.23
C PHE A 10 0.14 24.91 -20.30
N ALA A 11 0.51 23.69 -19.89
CA ALA A 11 0.84 22.62 -20.81
C ALA A 11 -0.38 21.72 -20.98
N CYS A 12 -0.71 21.37 -22.23
CA CYS A 12 -1.75 20.41 -22.55
C CYS A 12 -1.09 19.22 -23.26
N TYR A 13 -1.32 18.03 -22.74
CA TYR A 13 -0.91 16.78 -23.36
C TYR A 13 -2.16 16.02 -23.78
N VAL A 14 -2.39 15.95 -25.10
CA VAL A 14 -3.49 15.19 -25.68
C VAL A 14 -2.93 13.86 -26.14
N TYR A 15 -3.49 12.78 -25.59
CA TYR A 15 -2.98 11.44 -25.81
C TYR A 15 -4.12 10.46 -26.04
N ASN A 16 -3.98 9.59 -27.03
CA ASN A 16 -4.98 8.60 -27.45
C ASN A 16 -4.76 7.21 -26.83
N GLY A 17 -3.97 7.12 -25.77
CA GLY A 17 -3.70 5.89 -25.02
C GLY A 17 -2.40 5.21 -25.45
N VAL A 18 -1.90 4.29 -24.61
CA VAL A 18 -0.63 3.58 -24.80
C VAL A 18 -0.72 2.62 -26.00
N PRO A 19 0.10 2.80 -27.06
CA PRO A 19 0.09 1.86 -28.17
C PRO A 19 0.70 0.52 -27.78
N PRO A 20 0.41 -0.56 -28.51
CA PRO A 20 1.09 -1.82 -28.32
C PRO A 20 2.59 -1.71 -28.63
N TYR A 21 3.38 -2.58 -28.00
CA TYR A 21 4.83 -2.66 -28.21
C TYR A 21 5.17 -3.93 -28.99
N VAL A 22 6.01 -3.80 -30.02
CA VAL A 22 6.38 -4.92 -30.90
C VAL A 22 7.85 -5.25 -30.75
N ALA A 23 8.15 -6.47 -30.32
CA ALA A 23 9.52 -6.98 -30.20
C ALA A 23 10.06 -7.41 -31.57
N SER A 24 10.37 -6.45 -32.44
CA SER A 24 10.57 -6.68 -33.89
C SER A 24 11.84 -7.46 -34.26
N LYS A 25 12.90 -7.40 -33.44
CA LYS A 25 14.22 -7.96 -33.76
C LYS A 25 14.53 -9.24 -33.01
N ASP A 26 14.22 -9.28 -31.72
CA ASP A 26 14.48 -10.40 -30.83
C ASP A 26 13.38 -10.46 -29.77
N SER A 27 13.00 -11.63 -29.27
CA SER A 27 12.03 -11.71 -28.19
C SER A 27 12.29 -12.87 -27.23
N VAL A 28 12.05 -12.63 -25.95
CA VAL A 28 11.97 -13.65 -24.90
C VAL A 28 10.61 -14.34 -24.88
N HIS A 29 9.60 -13.81 -25.58
CA HIS A 29 8.29 -14.42 -25.69
C HIS A 29 8.36 -15.71 -26.52
N PRO A 30 7.60 -16.76 -26.19
CA PRO A 30 7.57 -18.02 -26.94
C PRO A 30 7.25 -17.88 -28.44
N ASP A 31 6.49 -16.84 -28.82
CA ASP A 31 6.15 -16.54 -30.22
C ASP A 31 7.35 -16.05 -31.05
N GLY A 32 8.44 -15.61 -30.39
CA GLY A 32 9.64 -15.11 -31.03
C GLY A 32 9.51 -13.67 -31.57
N PRO A 33 10.47 -13.24 -32.42
CA PRO A 33 10.48 -11.89 -32.98
C PRO A 33 9.18 -11.55 -33.72
N GLY A 34 8.67 -10.33 -33.51
CA GLY A 34 7.40 -9.85 -34.03
C GLY A 34 6.22 -10.01 -33.06
N HIS A 35 6.43 -10.61 -31.88
CA HIS A 35 5.42 -10.66 -30.83
C HIS A 35 4.95 -9.24 -30.44
N VAL A 36 3.65 -9.11 -30.18
CA VAL A 36 2.98 -7.85 -29.87
C VAL A 36 2.48 -7.90 -28.43
N TYR A 37 3.07 -7.07 -27.59
CA TYR A 37 2.57 -6.80 -26.24
C TYR A 37 1.43 -5.78 -26.33
N GLY A 38 0.22 -6.24 -26.02
CA GLY A 38 -0.99 -5.43 -26.13
C GLY A 38 -1.05 -4.25 -25.16
N THR A 39 -1.86 -3.25 -25.49
CA THR A 39 -2.11 -2.08 -24.64
C THR A 39 -2.61 -2.46 -23.25
N ASP A 40 -3.40 -3.53 -23.12
CA ASP A 40 -3.87 -4.08 -21.85
C ASP A 40 -2.70 -4.49 -20.94
N ILE A 41 -1.67 -5.15 -21.47
CA ILE A 41 -0.45 -5.46 -20.72
C ILE A 41 0.29 -4.17 -20.37
N LEU A 42 0.49 -3.28 -21.34
CA LEU A 42 1.28 -2.05 -21.14
C LEU A 42 0.60 -1.01 -20.23
N THR A 43 -0.69 -1.19 -19.95
CA THR A 43 -1.47 -0.36 -19.01
C THR A 43 -1.91 -1.13 -17.76
N SER A 44 -1.44 -2.38 -17.60
CA SER A 44 -1.70 -3.19 -16.40
C SER A 44 -1.03 -2.62 -15.14
N ILE A 45 -0.02 -1.78 -15.32
CA ILE A 45 0.65 -0.99 -14.27
C ILE A 45 0.51 0.52 -14.56
N PRO A 46 0.59 1.40 -13.54
CA PRO A 46 0.46 2.84 -13.72
C PRO A 46 1.43 3.42 -14.76
N VAL A 47 0.94 4.28 -15.65
CA VAL A 47 1.75 4.87 -16.75
C VAL A 47 2.22 6.27 -16.37
N TYR A 48 3.54 6.47 -16.36
CA TYR A 48 4.17 7.75 -16.03
C TYR A 48 4.96 8.20 -17.26
N THR A 49 4.71 9.41 -17.75
CA THR A 49 5.34 9.91 -18.98
C THR A 49 6.21 11.12 -18.70
N LEU A 50 7.49 11.05 -19.06
CA LEU A 50 8.39 12.21 -19.12
C LEU A 50 8.47 12.69 -20.57
N ILE A 51 8.14 13.96 -20.80
CA ILE A 51 8.33 14.65 -22.08
C ILE A 51 9.56 15.55 -21.93
N THR A 52 10.58 15.32 -22.74
CA THR A 52 11.85 16.05 -22.64
C THR A 52 12.56 16.12 -24.00
N ARG A 53 13.66 16.88 -24.11
CA ARG A 53 14.49 16.88 -25.31
C ARG A 53 15.37 15.64 -25.33
N SER A 54 15.47 14.96 -26.48
CA SER A 54 16.34 13.79 -26.61
C SER A 54 17.80 14.05 -26.18
N SER A 55 18.36 15.22 -26.51
CA SER A 55 19.71 15.61 -26.07
C SER A 55 19.85 15.71 -24.54
N ASP A 56 18.82 16.22 -23.87
CA ASP A 56 18.82 16.39 -22.42
C ASP A 56 18.73 15.05 -21.72
N PHE A 57 17.84 14.17 -22.21
CA PHE A 57 17.70 12.84 -21.66
C PHE A 57 18.96 12.00 -21.90
N TYR A 58 19.54 12.05 -23.10
CA TYR A 58 20.80 11.35 -23.43
C TYR A 58 21.96 11.80 -22.52
N MET A 59 22.16 13.11 -22.39
CA MET A 59 23.20 13.68 -21.52
C MET A 59 22.94 13.35 -20.04
N CYS A 60 21.69 13.44 -19.57
CA CYS A 60 21.31 13.07 -18.20
C CYS A 60 21.65 11.61 -17.89
N ASN A 61 21.37 10.68 -18.81
CA ASN A 61 21.67 9.26 -18.63
C ASN A 61 23.18 8.96 -18.53
N GLY A 62 24.03 9.90 -18.98
CA GLY A 62 25.48 9.79 -18.96
C GLY A 62 25.97 8.59 -19.75
N TYR A 63 25.36 8.32 -20.92
CA TYR A 63 25.80 7.25 -21.80
C TYR A 63 27.21 7.53 -22.33
N ASP A 64 27.50 8.78 -22.70
CA ASP A 64 28.87 9.25 -22.86
C ASP A 64 29.56 9.34 -21.48
N SER A 65 30.79 8.85 -21.39
CA SER A 65 31.57 8.93 -20.16
C SER A 65 31.99 10.36 -19.81
N ALA A 66 32.04 11.27 -20.80
CA ALA A 66 32.34 12.68 -20.59
C ALA A 66 31.24 13.43 -19.79
N ASP A 67 30.01 12.94 -19.84
CA ASP A 67 28.86 13.53 -19.14
C ASP A 67 28.72 13.04 -17.69
N ARG A 68 29.59 12.13 -17.24
CA ARG A 68 29.47 11.46 -15.95
C ARG A 68 30.12 12.26 -14.82
N ILE A 69 29.37 12.44 -13.75
CA ILE A 69 29.85 13.03 -12.49
C ILE A 69 30.61 11.95 -11.69
N ASP A 70 31.77 12.32 -11.12
CA ASP A 70 32.52 11.44 -10.22
C ASP A 70 31.70 11.02 -8.99
N GLN A 71 31.60 9.71 -8.76
CA GLN A 71 30.86 9.09 -7.65
C GLN A 71 31.79 8.68 -6.50
N GLY A 72 33.11 8.74 -6.73
CA GLY A 72 34.18 8.37 -5.82
C GLY A 72 34.45 9.41 -4.73
N SER A 73 34.27 10.69 -5.06
CA SER A 73 34.73 11.83 -4.26
C SER A 73 33.96 12.09 -2.97
N THR A 74 34.69 12.50 -1.93
CA THR A 74 34.15 13.08 -0.68
C THR A 74 34.08 14.61 -0.72
N ALA A 75 34.52 15.26 -1.82
CA ALA A 75 34.49 16.70 -1.95
C ALA A 75 33.03 17.20 -2.09
N ALA A 76 32.63 18.13 -1.22
CA ALA A 76 31.25 18.60 -1.11
C ALA A 76 30.70 19.14 -2.45
N ASN A 77 31.49 19.93 -3.18
CA ASN A 77 31.09 20.48 -4.48
C ASN A 77 30.76 19.39 -5.53
N VAL A 78 31.47 18.25 -5.52
CA VAL A 78 31.20 17.13 -6.44
C VAL A 78 29.94 16.38 -6.02
N GLN A 79 29.75 16.18 -4.71
CA GLN A 79 28.54 15.58 -4.16
C GLN A 79 27.29 16.42 -4.47
N ASP A 80 27.40 17.74 -4.32
CA ASP A 80 26.32 18.69 -4.58
C ASP A 80 25.99 18.76 -6.08
N ALA A 81 26.99 18.67 -6.96
CA ALA A 81 26.75 18.56 -8.41
C ALA A 81 25.89 17.33 -8.76
N GLY A 82 26.10 16.20 -8.07
CA GLY A 82 25.27 15.00 -8.21
C GLY A 82 23.84 15.14 -7.68
N GLN A 83 23.51 16.25 -7.03
CA GLN A 83 22.18 16.55 -6.49
C GLN A 83 21.45 17.65 -7.25
N ALA A 84 22.10 18.30 -8.22
CA ALA A 84 21.52 19.35 -9.04
C ALA A 84 20.51 18.80 -10.05
N TYR A 85 19.42 19.54 -10.26
CA TYR A 85 18.38 19.26 -11.25
C TYR A 85 18.66 20.08 -12.50
N ASN A 86 19.54 19.57 -13.37
CA ASN A 86 20.06 20.33 -14.51
C ASN A 86 19.20 20.24 -15.77
N TRP A 87 18.26 19.29 -15.80
CA TRP A 87 17.42 19.04 -16.96
C TRP A 87 15.96 19.30 -16.63
N GLU A 88 15.23 19.78 -17.63
CA GLU A 88 13.83 20.17 -17.50
C GLU A 88 12.95 19.36 -18.45
N GLY A 89 11.70 19.13 -18.06
CA GLY A 89 10.71 18.47 -18.89
C GLY A 89 9.30 18.68 -18.38
N ALA A 90 8.34 18.01 -19.00
CA ALA A 90 6.98 17.87 -18.46
C ALA A 90 6.76 16.43 -18.02
N PHE A 91 6.13 16.26 -16.86
CA PHE A 91 5.75 14.95 -16.34
C PHE A 91 4.24 14.79 -16.44
N VAL A 92 3.77 13.67 -16.96
CA VAL A 92 2.33 13.40 -17.11
C VAL A 92 1.97 12.13 -16.34
N TYR A 93 0.97 12.26 -15.48
CA TYR A 93 0.41 11.17 -14.70
C TYR A 93 -1.07 11.43 -14.41
N GLU A 94 -1.93 10.45 -14.66
CA GLU A 94 -3.38 10.51 -14.41
C GLU A 94 -4.08 11.76 -14.98
N GLY A 95 -3.74 12.12 -16.22
CA GLY A 95 -4.33 13.30 -16.88
C GLY A 95 -3.83 14.65 -16.35
N VAL A 96 -2.92 14.66 -15.36
CA VAL A 96 -2.28 15.87 -14.85
C VAL A 96 -0.94 16.06 -15.54
N VAL A 97 -0.72 17.27 -16.08
CA VAL A 97 0.56 17.69 -16.65
C VAL A 97 1.28 18.56 -15.63
N TYR A 98 2.41 18.08 -15.14
CA TYR A 98 3.36 18.82 -14.33
C TYR A 98 4.42 19.40 -15.28
N ASP A 99 4.26 20.65 -15.67
CA ASP A 99 5.15 21.31 -16.62
C ASP A 99 6.41 21.88 -15.96
N HIS A 100 7.46 22.04 -16.75
CA HIS A 100 8.74 22.64 -16.33
C HIS A 100 9.31 22.02 -15.04
N ILE A 101 9.15 20.70 -14.85
CA ILE A 101 9.76 19.99 -13.72
C ILE A 101 11.25 19.85 -13.93
N GLY A 102 12.01 19.78 -12.85
CA GLY A 102 13.43 19.43 -12.92
C GLY A 102 13.63 17.93 -12.76
N TYR A 103 14.57 17.32 -13.47
CA TYR A 103 14.98 15.93 -13.24
C TYR A 103 16.50 15.76 -13.21
N ARG A 104 16.93 14.64 -12.63
CA ARG A 104 18.34 14.21 -12.56
C ARG A 104 18.43 12.72 -12.32
N LEU A 105 19.63 12.15 -12.45
CA LEU A 105 19.90 10.82 -11.92
C LEU A 105 20.06 10.81 -10.39
N ARG A 106 19.76 9.67 -9.78
CA ARG A 106 20.05 9.38 -8.36
C ARG A 106 21.03 8.22 -8.22
N GLY A 107 21.47 7.99 -6.98
CA GLY A 107 22.40 6.91 -6.62
C GLY A 107 23.85 7.38 -6.50
N GLY A 108 24.64 6.56 -5.80
CA GLY A 108 26.11 6.62 -5.74
C GLY A 108 26.71 5.77 -6.86
N ASN A 109 27.43 4.71 -6.48
CA ASN A 109 28.14 3.77 -7.36
C ASN A 109 27.31 3.24 -8.57
N GLY A 110 26.00 3.06 -8.35
CA GLY A 110 25.08 2.56 -9.37
C GLY A 110 24.50 3.61 -10.32
N ARG A 111 24.83 4.91 -10.18
CA ARG A 111 24.16 6.02 -10.90
C ARG A 111 24.16 5.83 -12.41
N TYR A 112 25.33 5.54 -12.98
CA TYR A 112 25.50 5.29 -14.43
C TYR A 112 25.56 3.80 -14.76
N ASN A 113 24.94 2.96 -13.92
CA ASN A 113 24.91 1.51 -14.10
C ASN A 113 26.30 0.87 -14.33
N TYR A 114 27.34 1.34 -13.62
CA TYR A 114 28.73 0.88 -13.80
C TYR A 114 29.29 1.06 -15.22
N GLY A 115 28.77 2.04 -15.97
CA GLY A 115 29.14 2.28 -17.36
C GLY A 115 28.54 1.27 -18.35
N LEU A 116 27.57 0.47 -17.92
CA LEU A 116 26.84 -0.48 -18.77
C LEU A 116 25.62 0.17 -19.43
N ALA A 117 25.10 -0.51 -20.45
CA ALA A 117 23.87 -0.13 -21.13
C ALA A 117 22.64 -0.27 -20.20
N GLY A 118 21.49 0.23 -20.63
CA GLY A 118 20.22 0.05 -19.92
C GLY A 118 19.69 1.28 -19.18
N LYS A 119 18.72 1.04 -18.30
CA LYS A 119 17.98 2.08 -17.56
C LYS A 119 18.83 2.80 -16.51
N ARG A 120 18.33 3.94 -16.03
CA ARG A 120 18.91 4.72 -14.93
C ARG A 120 17.88 5.01 -13.84
N SER A 121 18.37 5.07 -12.60
CA SER A 121 17.55 5.53 -11.47
C SER A 121 17.51 7.05 -11.48
N MET A 122 16.31 7.64 -11.44
CA MET A 122 16.11 9.08 -11.59
C MET A 122 15.46 9.69 -10.35
N LYS A 123 15.47 11.01 -10.28
CA LYS A 123 14.69 11.78 -9.32
C LYS A 123 14.06 12.97 -10.03
N MET A 124 12.76 13.14 -9.83
CA MET A 124 11.99 14.26 -10.38
C MET A 124 11.72 15.27 -9.26
N ARG A 125 11.73 16.56 -9.60
CA ARG A 125 11.40 17.69 -8.70
C ARG A 125 10.28 18.51 -9.31
N PHE A 126 9.17 18.53 -8.60
CA PHE A 126 7.96 19.25 -8.97
C PHE A 126 7.97 20.67 -8.43
N ASN A 127 7.27 21.55 -9.13
CA ASN A 127 7.26 22.98 -8.85
C ASN A 127 6.40 23.30 -7.62
N ARG A 128 6.82 24.32 -6.86
CA ARG A 128 6.06 24.80 -5.70
C ARG A 128 4.66 25.22 -6.15
N GLY A 129 3.63 24.75 -5.45
CA GLY A 129 2.23 24.98 -5.80
C GLY A 129 1.64 23.95 -6.76
N HIS A 130 2.47 23.10 -7.38
CA HIS A 130 2.04 22.03 -8.26
C HIS A 130 2.82 20.73 -7.98
N TYR A 131 2.75 20.27 -6.73
CA TYR A 131 3.38 19.03 -6.27
C TYR A 131 2.66 17.78 -6.77
N PHE A 132 3.41 16.69 -6.88
CA PHE A 132 2.97 15.42 -7.43
C PHE A 132 2.01 14.69 -6.49
N GLN A 133 0.84 14.29 -6.98
CA GLN A 133 -0.07 13.43 -6.24
C GLN A 133 0.30 11.96 -6.51
N ALA A 134 1.11 11.38 -5.63
CA ALA A 134 1.46 9.95 -5.70
C ALA A 134 0.27 9.07 -5.30
N ARG A 135 0.33 7.80 -5.73
CA ARG A 135 -0.53 6.72 -5.25
C ARG A 135 0.29 5.55 -4.72
N ASP A 136 -0.23 4.87 -3.72
CA ASP A 136 0.36 3.64 -3.20
C ASP A 136 0.24 2.49 -4.22
N ILE A 137 0.84 1.35 -3.89
CA ILE A 137 0.79 0.15 -4.74
C ILE A 137 -0.64 -0.39 -4.93
N TYR A 138 -1.60 0.07 -4.13
CA TYR A 138 -3.00 -0.30 -4.22
C TYR A 138 -3.88 0.76 -4.92
N GLY A 139 -3.28 1.81 -5.47
CA GLY A 139 -3.97 2.88 -6.19
C GLY A 139 -4.62 3.93 -5.29
N ASN A 140 -4.37 3.95 -3.97
CA ASN A 140 -4.85 5.02 -3.10
C ASN A 140 -3.97 6.26 -3.20
N PRO A 141 -4.52 7.47 -3.23
CA PRO A 141 -3.71 8.68 -3.18
C PRO A 141 -3.02 8.80 -1.82
N PHE A 142 -1.73 9.14 -1.83
CA PHE A 142 -1.01 9.52 -0.60
C PHE A 142 -1.65 10.77 0.03
N PRO A 143 -1.64 10.91 1.38
CA PRO A 143 -2.28 12.02 2.06
C PRO A 143 -1.67 13.39 1.71
N SER A 144 -0.36 13.41 1.41
CA SER A 144 0.39 14.62 1.07
C SER A 144 0.91 14.54 -0.36
N LYS A 145 0.88 15.67 -1.09
CA LYS A 145 1.52 15.81 -2.40
C LYS A 145 3.02 15.99 -2.24
N TRP A 146 3.80 15.48 -3.19
CA TRP A 146 5.24 15.37 -3.08
C TRP A 146 5.98 16.38 -3.94
N GLN A 147 6.99 17.02 -3.36
CA GLN A 147 7.93 17.83 -4.12
C GLN A 147 8.86 16.95 -4.98
N HIS A 148 9.13 15.72 -4.55
CA HIS A 148 10.09 14.85 -5.22
C HIS A 148 9.55 13.43 -5.40
N LEU A 149 9.82 12.84 -6.57
CA LEU A 149 9.58 11.43 -6.86
C LEU A 149 10.93 10.75 -7.10
N ASN A 150 11.24 9.68 -6.36
CA ASN A 150 12.40 8.83 -6.67
C ASN A 150 12.00 7.70 -7.60
N THR A 151 12.90 7.31 -8.49
CA THR A 151 12.74 6.11 -9.31
C THR A 151 13.91 5.15 -9.16
N GLY A 152 13.62 3.85 -9.29
CA GLY A 152 14.57 2.75 -9.28
C GLY A 152 14.61 2.07 -10.66
N LYS A 153 15.83 1.76 -11.11
CA LYS A 153 16.09 1.11 -12.40
C LYS A 153 15.89 -0.41 -12.40
N LEU A 154 15.58 -1.03 -11.25
CA LEU A 154 15.35 -2.47 -11.11
C LEU A 154 16.56 -3.37 -11.46
N PHE A 155 17.77 -2.83 -11.38
CA PHE A 155 19.01 -3.55 -11.65
C PHE A 155 19.98 -3.42 -10.46
N GLY A 156 20.17 -4.51 -9.72
CA GLY A 156 21.13 -4.60 -8.60
C GLY A 156 22.56 -4.94 -9.05
N ASN A 157 23.48 -5.24 -8.15
CA ASN A 157 24.91 -5.48 -8.47
C ASN A 157 25.28 -6.94 -8.73
N GLN A 158 24.35 -7.87 -8.49
CA GLN A 158 24.58 -9.30 -8.67
C GLN A 158 24.79 -9.62 -10.15
N ILE A 159 25.94 -10.18 -10.53
CA ILE A 159 26.23 -10.63 -11.90
C ILE A 159 26.61 -12.11 -11.85
N SER A 160 25.91 -12.95 -12.63
CA SER A 160 26.25 -14.36 -12.83
C SER A 160 26.20 -14.68 -14.31
N GLY A 161 27.29 -15.21 -14.87
CA GLY A 161 27.34 -15.61 -16.29
C GLY A 161 27.05 -14.50 -17.31
N GLY A 162 27.17 -13.22 -16.92
CA GLY A 162 26.82 -12.06 -17.75
C GLY A 162 25.41 -11.50 -17.53
N TYR A 163 24.56 -12.16 -16.73
CA TYR A 163 23.20 -11.73 -16.39
C TYR A 163 23.11 -11.24 -14.95
N ARG A 164 22.16 -10.35 -14.64
CA ARG A 164 21.92 -9.89 -13.27
C ARG A 164 20.66 -10.53 -12.71
N ASN A 165 20.73 -11.52 -11.85
CA ASN A 165 19.51 -12.22 -11.38
C ASN A 165 18.71 -11.40 -10.34
N TYR A 166 18.18 -10.25 -10.75
CA TYR A 166 17.48 -9.31 -9.90
C TYR A 166 15.96 -9.42 -10.10
N PRO A 167 15.15 -9.49 -9.03
CA PRO A 167 13.72 -9.84 -9.12
C PRO A 167 12.84 -8.65 -9.53
N TYR A 168 13.33 -7.77 -10.41
CA TYR A 168 12.56 -6.64 -10.97
C TYR A 168 11.90 -5.73 -9.91
N GLY A 169 12.54 -5.57 -8.73
CA GLY A 169 12.03 -4.74 -7.64
C GLY A 169 10.99 -5.41 -6.73
N VAL A 170 10.67 -6.70 -6.94
CA VAL A 170 9.83 -7.47 -6.03
C VAL A 170 10.44 -7.51 -4.63
N ASN A 171 11.76 -7.68 -4.52
CA ASN A 171 12.47 -7.63 -3.24
C ASN A 171 12.33 -6.26 -2.56
N GLU A 172 12.56 -5.16 -3.28
CA GLU A 172 12.52 -3.81 -2.70
C GLU A 172 11.14 -3.46 -2.14
N ILE A 173 10.07 -3.78 -2.89
CA ILE A 173 8.69 -3.58 -2.41
C ILE A 173 8.41 -4.49 -1.22
N MET A 174 8.77 -5.76 -1.31
CA MET A 174 8.56 -6.72 -0.23
C MET A 174 9.27 -6.30 1.06
N ASP A 175 10.51 -5.83 0.96
CA ASP A 175 11.31 -5.40 2.11
C ASP A 175 10.62 -4.25 2.83
N TYR A 176 10.21 -3.21 2.10
CA TYR A 176 9.49 -2.09 2.69
C TYR A 176 8.13 -2.51 3.29
N MET A 177 7.42 -3.45 2.66
CA MET A 177 6.20 -4.02 3.24
C MET A 177 6.48 -4.74 4.56
N LEU A 178 7.54 -5.55 4.61
CA LEU A 178 7.95 -6.27 5.82
C LEU A 178 8.28 -5.30 6.96
N PHE A 179 9.09 -4.26 6.70
CA PHE A 179 9.41 -3.24 7.69
C PHE A 179 8.17 -2.52 8.22
N ASN A 180 7.33 -1.98 7.33
CA ASN A 180 6.10 -1.31 7.74
C ASN A 180 5.16 -2.25 8.52
N SER A 181 5.06 -3.51 8.12
CA SER A 181 4.23 -4.51 8.79
C SER A 181 4.74 -4.88 10.18
N ALA A 182 6.04 -4.71 10.45
CA ALA A 182 6.62 -4.86 11.78
C ALA A 182 6.68 -3.52 12.53
N ASN A 183 5.91 -2.50 12.13
CA ASN A 183 5.90 -1.18 12.75
C ASN A 183 7.30 -0.53 12.82
N VAL A 184 8.09 -0.74 11.77
CA VAL A 184 9.33 -0.01 11.47
C VAL A 184 9.00 0.90 10.28
N PRO A 185 8.87 2.22 10.47
CA PRO A 185 8.43 3.11 9.40
C PRO A 185 9.39 3.05 8.21
N ALA A 186 8.86 2.73 7.05
CA ALA A 186 9.63 2.58 5.82
C ALA A 186 8.90 3.22 4.63
N PRO A 187 9.64 3.70 3.61
CA PRO A 187 9.08 4.21 2.36
C PRO A 187 8.15 3.19 1.74
N GLU A 188 7.09 3.65 1.08
CA GLU A 188 6.32 2.77 0.18
C GLU A 188 6.88 2.83 -1.24
N ALA A 189 6.78 1.71 -1.95
CA ALA A 189 7.29 1.56 -3.31
C ALA A 189 6.29 0.81 -4.21
N TRP A 190 6.30 1.10 -5.50
CA TRP A 190 5.41 0.49 -6.49
C TRP A 190 6.02 0.50 -7.89
N TRP A 191 5.53 -0.37 -8.75
CA TRP A 191 5.92 -0.37 -10.17
C TRP A 191 5.16 0.67 -10.97
N PHE A 192 5.82 1.18 -12.00
CA PHE A 192 5.17 1.95 -13.04
C PHE A 192 5.79 1.65 -14.40
N HIS A 193 4.96 1.78 -15.44
CA HIS A 193 5.40 1.82 -16.82
C HIS A 193 5.95 3.23 -17.08
N PHE A 194 7.27 3.32 -17.25
CA PHE A 194 7.91 4.56 -17.63
C PHE A 194 7.86 4.76 -19.15
N ARG A 195 7.34 5.90 -19.56
CA ARG A 195 7.41 6.40 -20.93
C ARG A 195 8.28 7.63 -21.01
N VAL A 196 9.09 7.71 -22.07
CA VAL A 196 9.95 8.87 -22.34
C VAL A 196 9.66 9.37 -23.74
N VAL A 197 8.92 10.47 -23.84
CA VAL A 197 8.64 11.14 -25.11
C VAL A 197 9.75 12.15 -25.37
N ASP A 198 10.72 11.78 -26.19
CA ASP A 198 11.88 12.62 -26.53
C ASP A 198 12.01 12.97 -28.02
N GLY A 199 11.07 12.48 -28.82
CA GLY A 199 10.96 12.70 -30.25
C GLY A 199 9.52 12.55 -30.76
N ALA A 200 9.35 12.54 -32.08
CA ALA A 200 8.03 12.43 -32.72
C ALA A 200 7.56 10.99 -32.96
N GLU A 201 8.48 10.01 -32.95
CA GLU A 201 8.18 8.61 -33.21
C GLU A 201 7.93 7.86 -31.90
N GLU A 202 6.66 7.55 -31.62
CA GLU A 202 6.24 6.87 -30.39
C GLU A 202 6.59 5.37 -30.37
N ALA A 203 6.39 4.68 -31.49
CA ALA A 203 6.68 3.25 -31.66
C ALA A 203 7.30 3.00 -33.04
N PRO A 204 8.62 3.22 -33.20
CA PRO A 204 9.28 3.12 -34.50
C PRO A 204 9.15 1.72 -35.10
N THR A 205 8.90 1.64 -36.42
CA THR A 205 8.77 0.37 -37.16
C THR A 205 10.08 -0.06 -37.81
N THR A 206 11.20 0.58 -37.47
CA THR A 206 12.52 0.27 -38.02
C THR A 206 13.01 -1.09 -37.49
N ALA A 207 14.08 -1.63 -38.10
CA ALA A 207 14.70 -2.88 -37.62
C ALA A 207 15.25 -2.79 -36.18
N ASN A 208 15.45 -1.58 -35.65
CA ASN A 208 15.83 -1.33 -34.26
C ASN A 208 14.71 -0.69 -33.44
N GLY A 209 13.49 -0.55 -33.99
CA GLY A 209 12.39 0.15 -33.35
C GLY A 209 11.95 -0.43 -32.00
N GLN A 210 12.21 -1.72 -31.78
CA GLN A 210 12.13 -2.37 -30.47
C GLN A 210 12.89 -1.62 -29.35
N TYR A 211 14.02 -0.99 -29.69
CA TYR A 211 14.93 -0.30 -28.78
C TYR A 211 14.80 1.23 -28.83
N GLU A 212 13.88 1.75 -29.65
CA GLU A 212 13.64 3.18 -29.85
C GLU A 212 12.19 3.55 -29.49
N GLY A 213 11.87 4.85 -29.43
CA GLY A 213 10.52 5.34 -29.10
C GLY A 213 10.20 5.36 -27.61
N ASP A 214 8.92 5.60 -27.32
CA ASP A 214 8.46 6.07 -26.01
C ASP A 214 8.40 4.99 -24.93
N PHE A 215 8.32 3.70 -25.33
CA PHE A 215 8.31 2.58 -24.38
C PHE A 215 9.68 2.43 -23.73
N TYR A 216 9.84 2.97 -22.51
CA TYR A 216 11.08 2.89 -21.74
C TYR A 216 11.07 1.73 -20.74
N GLY A 217 9.88 1.18 -20.45
CA GLY A 217 9.70 -0.06 -19.69
C GLY A 217 9.45 0.11 -18.20
N LEU A 218 9.57 -1.00 -17.46
CA LEU A 218 9.23 -1.13 -16.05
C LEU A 218 10.23 -0.38 -15.14
N HIS A 219 9.73 0.43 -14.23
CA HIS A 219 10.53 1.13 -13.21
C HIS A 219 9.87 1.01 -11.84
N LEU A 220 10.66 1.25 -10.79
CA LEU A 220 10.15 1.43 -9.43
C LEU A 220 9.97 2.91 -9.14
N ALA A 221 8.89 3.29 -8.48
CA ALA A 221 8.75 4.56 -7.78
C ALA A 221 8.73 4.30 -6.27
N PHE A 222 9.27 5.23 -5.48
CA PHE A 222 9.21 5.11 -4.02
C PHE A 222 9.25 6.46 -3.31
N GLU A 223 8.66 6.48 -2.12
CA GLU A 223 8.52 7.63 -1.23
C GLU A 223 9.88 8.22 -0.79
N ASN A 224 9.90 9.52 -0.47
CA ASN A 224 11.07 10.19 0.10
C ASN A 224 10.96 10.28 1.63
N TYR A 225 12.08 10.13 2.33
CA TYR A 225 12.18 10.61 3.71
C TYR A 225 12.16 12.13 3.75
N ASP A 226 11.02 12.70 4.14
CA ASP A 226 10.79 14.13 4.36
C ASP A 226 9.57 14.34 5.29
N GLY A 227 9.04 15.56 5.35
CA GLY A 227 7.87 15.88 6.18
C GLY A 227 6.58 15.16 5.75
N ALA A 228 6.42 14.85 4.45
CA ALA A 228 5.25 14.13 3.94
C ALA A 228 5.27 12.66 4.37
N PHE A 229 6.46 12.04 4.41
CA PHE A 229 6.63 10.71 4.98
C PHE A 229 6.21 10.65 6.44
N LEU A 230 6.64 11.62 7.26
CA LEU A 230 6.24 11.68 8.68
C LEU A 230 4.72 11.82 8.83
N GLU A 231 4.07 12.59 7.95
CA GLU A 231 2.61 12.78 7.96
C GLU A 231 1.87 11.49 7.62
N ARG A 232 2.29 10.79 6.57
CA ARG A 232 1.68 9.50 6.21
C ARG A 232 1.78 8.50 7.35
N GLN A 233 2.96 8.40 7.95
CA GLN A 233 3.23 7.46 9.04
C GLN A 233 2.56 7.88 10.36
N GLY A 234 1.94 9.06 10.43
CA GLY A 234 1.36 9.59 11.66
C GLY A 234 2.39 9.82 12.76
N LEU A 235 3.66 10.02 12.39
CA LEU A 235 4.75 10.18 13.36
C LEU A 235 4.76 11.60 13.94
N PRO A 236 5.12 11.74 15.23
CA PRO A 236 5.46 13.03 15.80
C PRO A 236 6.52 13.77 14.96
N LYS A 237 6.53 15.10 15.01
CA LYS A 237 7.48 15.91 14.24
C LYS A 237 8.86 15.95 14.93
N GLY A 238 9.67 14.92 14.75
CA GLY A 238 11.08 14.84 15.17
C GLY A 238 12.08 15.13 14.03
N ASN A 239 13.38 15.20 14.34
CA ASN A 239 14.42 15.32 13.30
C ASN A 239 14.51 14.03 12.48
N LEU A 240 14.64 14.17 11.15
CA LEU A 240 14.79 13.07 10.21
C LEU A 240 16.00 13.30 9.31
N TYR A 241 16.92 12.35 9.32
CA TYR A 241 18.16 12.35 8.54
C TYR A 241 18.14 11.17 7.58
N LYS A 242 18.26 11.41 6.27
CA LYS A 242 18.41 10.34 5.28
C LYS A 242 19.88 10.17 4.98
N LEU A 243 20.47 9.06 5.44
CA LEU A 243 21.91 8.85 5.32
C LEU A 243 22.30 8.66 3.86
N SER A 244 23.51 9.10 3.55
CA SER A 244 24.07 9.10 2.20
C SER A 244 25.56 8.84 2.31
N ASP A 245 26.02 7.83 1.57
CA ASP A 245 27.41 7.43 1.50
C ASP A 245 28.33 8.65 1.31
N LYS A 246 29.45 8.70 2.04
CA LYS A 246 30.47 9.77 1.96
C LYS A 246 30.04 11.18 2.40
N ILE A 247 28.81 11.38 2.88
CA ILE A 247 28.38 12.64 3.49
C ILE A 247 28.35 12.45 5.00
N TYR A 248 29.21 13.17 5.71
CA TYR A 248 29.39 12.97 7.15
C TYR A 248 28.68 14.04 7.99
N GLU A 249 28.56 15.25 7.47
CA GLU A 249 27.95 16.35 8.21
C GLU A 249 26.45 16.12 8.40
N GLY A 250 25.99 16.02 9.64
CA GLY A 250 24.57 15.77 9.98
C GLY A 250 23.61 16.75 9.30
N LEU A 251 23.95 18.05 9.29
CA LEU A 251 23.13 19.09 8.64
C LEU A 251 22.93 18.87 7.12
N ARG A 252 23.85 18.19 6.43
CA ARG A 252 23.68 17.84 5.00
C ARG A 252 22.83 16.57 4.81
N GLN A 253 22.70 15.74 5.85
CA GLN A 253 21.84 14.56 5.86
C GLN A 253 20.39 14.88 6.28
N LEU A 254 20.17 16.02 6.95
CA LEU A 254 18.86 16.46 7.43
C LEU A 254 17.85 16.58 6.28
N ARG A 255 16.65 16.03 6.49
CA ARG A 255 15.52 16.08 5.55
C ARG A 255 14.29 16.73 6.14
N TYR A 256 14.15 16.66 7.45
CA TYR A 256 13.11 17.36 8.18
C TYR A 256 13.64 17.75 9.57
N GLN A 257 13.44 19.01 9.95
CA GLN A 257 13.77 19.49 11.29
C GLN A 257 12.50 19.55 12.13
N GLY A 258 12.48 18.85 13.27
CA GLY A 258 11.39 18.94 14.24
C GLY A 258 11.31 20.36 14.83
N PRO A 259 10.10 20.89 15.11
CA PRO A 259 9.95 22.24 15.66
C PRO A 259 10.60 22.41 17.05
N GLU A 260 10.66 21.34 17.83
CA GLU A 260 11.27 21.29 19.17
C GLU A 260 12.63 20.58 19.18
N ALA A 261 13.05 20.05 18.03
CA ALA A 261 14.30 19.33 17.90
C ALA A 261 15.49 20.30 17.79
N VAL A 262 16.68 19.80 18.13
CA VAL A 262 17.93 20.55 17.94
C VAL A 262 18.16 20.89 16.47
N SER A 263 18.69 22.09 16.19
CA SER A 263 18.91 22.58 14.82
C SER A 263 20.37 22.51 14.35
N ASP A 264 21.27 22.00 15.20
CA ASP A 264 22.72 21.95 14.97
C ASP A 264 23.23 20.52 14.69
N ALA A 265 22.31 19.55 14.58
CA ALA A 265 22.58 18.13 14.41
C ALA A 265 23.32 17.45 15.59
N SER A 266 23.27 18.00 16.80
CA SER A 266 23.89 17.39 17.98
C SER A 266 23.32 16.01 18.33
N ASP A 267 22.05 15.75 17.97
CA ASP A 267 21.38 14.45 18.08
C ASP A 267 22.05 13.40 17.18
N TYR A 268 22.23 13.73 15.91
CA TYR A 268 22.92 12.93 14.90
C TYR A 268 24.37 12.64 15.28
N GLU A 269 25.13 13.68 15.65
CA GLU A 269 26.55 13.52 15.99
C GLU A 269 26.72 12.70 17.27
N ASN A 270 25.84 12.83 18.26
CA ASN A 270 25.90 11.98 19.46
C ASN A 270 25.80 10.49 19.09
N ILE A 271 24.85 10.11 18.24
CA ILE A 271 24.70 8.71 17.79
C ILE A 271 25.94 8.26 17.02
N ARG A 272 26.35 9.02 16.02
CA ARG A 272 27.50 8.69 15.16
C ARG A 272 28.78 8.44 15.95
N TRP A 273 29.03 9.22 17.00
CA TRP A 273 30.27 9.13 17.77
C TRP A 273 30.20 8.18 18.98
N ASN A 274 29.01 7.98 19.57
CA ASN A 274 28.87 7.30 20.86
C ASN A 274 28.08 5.99 20.81
N LEU A 275 27.20 5.76 19.82
CA LEU A 275 26.49 4.48 19.67
C LEU A 275 27.37 3.45 18.94
N LYS A 276 28.34 2.90 19.67
CA LYS A 276 29.35 1.94 19.19
C LYS A 276 29.70 0.93 20.27
N HIS A 277 30.67 0.05 20.03
CA HIS A 277 31.05 -1.03 20.95
C HIS A 277 31.32 -0.60 22.41
N THR A 278 31.75 0.64 22.66
CA THR A 278 32.00 1.19 24.03
C THR A 278 30.76 1.76 24.72
N ALA A 279 29.62 1.86 24.05
CA ALA A 279 28.38 2.35 24.65
C ALA A 279 27.96 1.44 25.82
N THR A 280 27.52 2.03 26.94
CA THR A 280 26.96 1.27 28.06
C THR A 280 25.51 0.87 27.78
N ALA A 281 24.97 -0.13 28.50
CA ALA A 281 23.56 -0.49 28.39
C ALA A 281 22.61 0.70 28.66
N ASP A 282 22.94 1.55 29.63
CA ASP A 282 22.19 2.77 29.93
C ASP A 282 22.22 3.78 28.79
N PHE A 283 23.39 3.99 28.16
CA PHE A 283 23.47 4.86 26.99
C PHE A 283 22.57 4.35 25.87
N ILE A 284 22.64 3.04 25.59
CA ILE A 284 21.83 2.41 24.54
C ILE A 284 20.34 2.65 24.83
N ARG A 285 19.86 2.38 26.04
CA ARG A 285 18.43 2.56 26.38
C ARG A 285 17.98 4.03 26.38
N ASN A 286 18.86 4.96 26.76
CA ASN A 286 18.51 6.38 26.82
C ASN A 286 18.45 7.03 25.42
N TYR A 287 19.28 6.59 24.49
CA TYR A 287 19.43 7.25 23.18
C TYR A 287 18.86 6.46 22.00
N MET A 288 18.60 5.15 22.15
CA MET A 288 18.03 4.30 21.12
C MET A 288 16.71 3.70 21.60
N ASP A 289 15.74 3.61 20.71
CA ASP A 289 14.57 2.78 20.94
C ASP A 289 14.92 1.32 20.65
N CYS A 290 15.25 0.58 21.71
CA CYS A 290 15.65 -0.82 21.59
C CYS A 290 14.55 -1.68 20.97
N ASP A 291 13.28 -1.46 21.31
CA ASP A 291 12.17 -2.25 20.78
C ASP A 291 12.02 -1.99 19.27
N GLU A 292 12.14 -0.74 18.84
CA GLU A 292 12.16 -0.41 17.41
C GLU A 292 13.35 -1.02 16.69
N TRP A 293 14.54 -0.93 17.28
CA TRP A 293 15.75 -1.53 16.70
C TRP A 293 15.66 -3.06 16.61
N TYR A 294 15.05 -3.75 17.59
CA TYR A 294 14.84 -5.21 17.52
C TYR A 294 14.01 -5.58 16.29
N ARG A 295 12.97 -4.79 15.99
CA ARG A 295 12.11 -4.98 14.81
C ARG A 295 12.87 -4.74 13.52
N TYR A 296 13.54 -3.58 13.42
CA TYR A 296 14.36 -3.22 12.28
C TYR A 296 15.43 -4.27 11.99
N HIS A 297 16.25 -4.58 12.99
CA HIS A 297 17.43 -5.41 12.80
C HIS A 297 17.08 -6.89 12.57
N THR A 298 15.98 -7.39 13.14
CA THR A 298 15.50 -8.75 12.83
C THR A 298 15.11 -8.88 11.36
N ILE A 299 14.46 -7.87 10.78
CA ILE A 299 14.14 -7.87 9.35
C ILE A 299 15.42 -7.76 8.54
N THR A 300 16.37 -6.91 8.93
CA THR A 300 17.70 -6.84 8.32
C THR A 300 18.39 -8.21 8.27
N GLU A 301 18.31 -9.01 9.34
CA GLU A 301 18.81 -10.39 9.37
C GLU A 301 18.00 -11.35 8.47
N ALA A 302 16.68 -11.14 8.37
CA ALA A 302 15.77 -11.98 7.60
C ALA A 302 15.89 -11.79 6.08
N ILE A 303 16.06 -10.55 5.61
CA ILE A 303 16.21 -10.19 4.19
C ILE A 303 17.67 -10.03 3.76
N ARG A 304 18.58 -10.04 4.75
CA ARG A 304 20.04 -9.90 4.57
C ARG A 304 20.50 -8.52 4.06
N HIS A 305 19.87 -7.46 4.57
CA HIS A 305 20.23 -6.07 4.29
C HIS A 305 21.54 -5.66 4.99
N TYR A 306 22.68 -6.21 4.54
CA TYR A 306 23.96 -6.09 5.23
C TYR A 306 24.91 -5.02 4.67
N ASP A 307 24.48 -4.25 3.65
CA ASP A 307 25.26 -3.09 3.17
C ASP A 307 25.06 -1.86 4.08
N VAL A 308 25.02 -2.10 5.40
CA VAL A 308 24.89 -1.13 6.48
C VAL A 308 26.08 -1.28 7.40
N PHE A 309 26.82 -0.20 7.67
CA PHE A 309 28.05 -0.28 8.46
C PHE A 309 28.04 0.76 9.58
N SER A 310 28.81 0.48 10.63
CA SER A 310 28.98 1.31 11.82
C SER A 310 30.39 1.84 11.89
N GLY A 311 30.56 3.03 12.44
CA GLY A 311 31.87 3.63 12.64
C GLY A 311 31.85 5.11 12.30
N ALA A 312 32.40 5.91 13.20
CA ALA A 312 32.26 7.37 13.11
C ALA A 312 33.00 7.99 11.91
N THR A 313 34.05 7.34 11.40
CA THR A 313 34.94 7.90 10.38
C THR A 313 35.09 7.02 9.13
N CYS A 314 34.37 5.90 9.05
CA CYS A 314 34.50 5.00 7.91
C CYS A 314 33.70 5.51 6.71
N ILE A 315 34.28 5.35 5.51
CA ILE A 315 33.76 5.94 4.27
C ILE A 315 32.38 5.41 3.86
N HIS A 316 32.03 4.21 4.31
CA HIS A 316 30.77 3.52 3.99
C HIS A 316 29.83 3.36 5.19
N CYS A 317 30.10 4.03 6.31
CA CYS A 317 29.42 3.76 7.58
C CYS A 317 28.17 4.61 7.86
N LEU A 318 27.66 5.35 6.85
CA LEU A 318 26.50 6.23 6.98
C LEU A 318 25.66 6.19 5.68
N LYS A 319 25.17 5.00 5.33
CA LYS A 319 24.34 4.78 4.13
C LYS A 319 23.25 3.74 4.37
N ASN A 320 22.34 3.61 3.41
CA ASN A 320 21.32 2.57 3.31
C ASN A 320 20.36 2.48 4.52
N MET A 321 20.18 3.62 5.19
CA MET A 321 19.21 3.82 6.26
C MET A 321 18.88 5.31 6.40
N ALA A 322 17.85 5.61 7.17
CA ALA A 322 17.56 6.92 7.72
C ALA A 322 17.52 6.84 9.25
N TRP A 323 17.84 7.95 9.90
CA TRP A 323 17.73 8.12 11.34
C TRP A 323 16.63 9.12 11.64
N TYR A 324 15.69 8.68 12.45
CA TYR A 324 14.63 9.50 12.98
C TYR A 324 14.79 9.62 14.48
N PHE A 325 14.65 10.83 15.00
CA PHE A 325 14.75 11.10 16.42
C PHE A 325 13.34 11.34 16.96
N LEU A 326 12.76 10.30 17.56
CA LEU A 326 11.50 10.37 18.28
C LEU A 326 11.59 11.48 19.33
N PRO A 327 10.63 12.42 19.39
CA PRO A 327 10.72 13.62 20.23
C PRO A 327 10.41 13.31 21.71
N GLU A 328 11.19 12.41 22.30
CA GLU A 328 11.24 12.14 23.73
C GLU A 328 12.40 12.94 24.35
N TYR A 329 12.22 14.24 24.56
CA TYR A 329 13.28 15.11 25.07
C TYR A 329 13.37 15.06 26.59
N THR A 330 14.25 14.20 27.12
CA THR A 330 14.41 13.97 28.56
C THR A 330 15.80 14.39 29.04
N ALA A 331 15.96 14.61 30.35
CA ALA A 331 17.27 14.91 30.92
C ALA A 331 18.27 13.74 30.72
N GLN A 332 17.77 12.50 30.69
CA GLN A 332 18.57 11.28 30.53
C GLN A 332 19.20 11.17 29.14
N ASN A 333 18.55 11.74 28.11
CA ASN A 333 19.07 11.78 26.75
C ASN A 333 19.52 13.17 26.31
N ASN A 334 19.82 14.05 27.27
CA ASN A 334 20.26 15.41 27.02
C ASN A 334 19.32 16.19 26.07
N TYR A 335 18.02 15.87 26.07
CA TYR A 335 17.02 16.47 25.19
C TYR A 335 17.31 16.29 23.69
N LEU A 336 17.97 15.18 23.31
CA LEU A 336 18.30 14.86 21.90
C LEU A 336 17.25 13.96 21.22
N GLY A 337 16.25 13.47 21.97
CA GLY A 337 15.29 12.50 21.47
C GLY A 337 15.87 11.08 21.48
N ARG A 338 15.10 10.12 20.96
CA ARG A 338 15.52 8.71 20.85
C ARG A 338 15.57 8.27 19.40
N LEU A 339 16.66 7.59 19.05
CA LEU A 339 16.95 7.12 17.72
C LEU A 339 16.07 5.93 17.34
N TRP A 340 15.46 6.02 16.17
CA TRP A 340 14.88 4.93 15.38
C TRP A 340 15.70 4.71 14.11
N PHE A 341 15.81 3.46 13.68
CA PHE A 341 16.48 3.06 12.44
C PHE A 341 15.46 2.74 11.35
N MET A 342 15.51 3.47 10.24
CA MET A 342 14.58 3.27 9.12
C MET A 342 15.34 2.77 7.88
N PRO A 343 14.81 1.79 7.11
CA PRO A 343 15.53 1.18 6.00
C PRO A 343 15.61 2.08 4.76
N PHE A 344 16.69 1.99 3.98
CA PHE A 344 16.77 2.65 2.67
C PHE A 344 17.73 1.91 1.75
N ASP A 345 17.56 2.03 0.42
CA ASP A 345 18.43 1.35 -0.56
C ASP A 345 18.51 -0.17 -0.25
N VAL A 346 17.33 -0.78 -0.16
CA VAL A 346 17.13 -2.21 0.16
C VAL A 346 17.18 -3.08 -1.10
N ASP A 347 17.92 -2.65 -2.11
CA ASP A 347 18.04 -3.38 -3.36
C ASP A 347 18.95 -4.61 -3.22
N ASP A 348 20.02 -4.52 -2.43
CA ASP A 348 20.99 -5.60 -2.21
C ASP A 348 20.50 -6.62 -1.14
N THR A 349 19.33 -7.23 -1.37
CA THR A 349 18.62 -8.15 -0.45
C THR A 349 18.14 -9.44 -1.16
N TRP A 350 17.80 -10.49 -0.40
CA TRP A 350 17.33 -11.80 -0.93
C TRP A 350 18.33 -12.64 -1.76
N GLY A 351 19.63 -12.52 -1.51
CA GLY A 351 20.66 -13.25 -2.23
C GLY A 351 22.03 -13.17 -1.54
N PRO A 352 23.04 -13.94 -1.98
CA PRO A 352 24.32 -13.97 -1.30
C PRO A 352 25.13 -12.72 -1.68
N TYR A 353 24.90 -11.65 -0.93
CA TYR A 353 25.74 -10.45 -1.02
C TYR A 353 26.92 -10.57 -0.06
N TRP A 354 28.04 -10.01 -0.50
CA TRP A 354 29.35 -10.14 0.13
C TRP A 354 29.48 -9.38 1.45
N ASN A 355 28.51 -8.52 1.74
CA ASN A 355 28.57 -7.62 2.88
C ASN A 355 28.28 -8.39 4.17
N GLN A 356 29.00 -8.00 5.21
CA GLN A 356 28.84 -8.48 6.58
C GLN A 356 28.74 -7.26 7.51
N GLY A 357 28.11 -6.20 7.01
CA GLY A 357 28.00 -4.94 7.71
C GLY A 357 27.17 -5.09 8.99
N VAL A 358 27.45 -4.20 9.94
CA VAL A 358 26.75 -4.10 11.21
C VAL A 358 26.40 -2.64 11.44
N ASP A 359 25.12 -2.32 11.68
CA ASP A 359 24.71 -0.96 12.01
C ASP A 359 25.16 -0.55 13.42
N HIS A 360 24.91 0.71 13.79
CA HIS A 360 25.35 1.29 15.06
C HIS A 360 24.70 0.60 16.28
N GLY A 361 23.45 0.15 16.18
CA GLY A 361 22.77 -0.59 17.25
C GLY A 361 23.37 -1.98 17.44
N LYS A 362 23.60 -2.75 16.36
CA LYS A 362 24.27 -4.06 16.45
C LYS A 362 25.69 -3.91 17.00
N ALA A 363 26.43 -2.94 16.49
CA ALA A 363 27.77 -2.59 16.96
C ALA A 363 27.80 -2.34 18.47
N ALA A 364 26.87 -1.53 18.98
CA ALA A 364 26.77 -1.20 20.39
C ALA A 364 26.36 -2.41 21.25
N ILE A 365 25.34 -3.16 20.85
CA ILE A 365 24.80 -4.28 21.65
C ILE A 365 25.75 -5.47 21.66
N TYR A 366 26.39 -5.80 20.53
CA TYR A 366 27.26 -6.98 20.38
C TYR A 366 28.74 -6.70 20.58
N ASP A 367 29.11 -5.48 20.98
CA ASP A 367 30.51 -5.08 21.17
C ASP A 367 31.33 -5.26 19.88
N GLN A 368 30.77 -4.82 18.76
CA GLN A 368 31.36 -4.93 17.41
C GLN A 368 31.55 -3.55 16.78
N GLU A 369 32.44 -3.44 15.81
CA GLU A 369 32.56 -2.22 14.98
C GLU A 369 33.13 -2.56 13.60
N TYR A 370 32.77 -1.78 12.58
CA TYR A 370 33.31 -1.91 11.23
C TYR A 370 34.37 -0.84 10.94
N LEU A 371 35.64 -1.24 10.86
CA LEU A 371 36.78 -0.34 10.57
C LEU A 371 37.54 -0.82 9.33
N GLY A 372 36.84 -0.91 8.20
CA GLY A 372 37.37 -1.58 6.99
C GLY A 372 37.33 -3.12 7.08
N GLY A 373 36.73 -3.64 8.15
CA GLY A 373 36.50 -5.04 8.45
C GLY A 373 35.77 -5.15 9.79
N LEU A 374 35.00 -6.23 9.98
CA LEU A 374 34.26 -6.45 11.22
C LEU A 374 35.22 -6.86 12.34
N THR A 375 35.23 -6.09 13.43
CA THR A 375 36.05 -6.36 14.62
C THR A 375 35.14 -6.67 15.80
N GLN A 376 35.42 -7.77 16.51
CA GLN A 376 34.78 -8.11 17.77
C GLN A 376 35.63 -7.61 18.94
N TYR A 377 35.01 -6.88 19.87
CA TYR A 377 35.64 -6.39 21.10
C TYR A 377 35.24 -7.24 22.32
N THR A 378 35.84 -6.92 23.46
CA THR A 378 35.53 -7.54 24.75
C THR A 378 34.04 -7.40 25.06
N ILE A 379 33.39 -8.54 25.27
CA ILE A 379 31.97 -8.61 25.59
C ILE A 379 31.71 -7.93 26.93
N GLN A 380 30.73 -7.03 26.94
CA GLN A 380 30.30 -6.32 28.13
C GLN A 380 29.09 -7.03 28.78
N PRO A 381 29.22 -7.60 29.99
CA PRO A 381 28.16 -8.41 30.62
C PRO A 381 26.84 -7.66 30.87
N GLU A 382 26.89 -6.36 31.11
CA GLU A 382 25.71 -5.52 31.36
C GLU A 382 24.76 -5.43 30.16
N LYS A 383 25.23 -5.80 28.96
CA LYS A 383 24.42 -5.82 27.72
C LYS A 383 23.67 -7.14 27.52
N ALA A 384 23.91 -8.16 28.34
CA ALA A 384 23.25 -9.46 28.21
C ALA A 384 21.70 -9.37 28.17
N PRO A 385 21.03 -8.52 28.98
CA PRO A 385 19.57 -8.36 28.88
C PRO A 385 19.11 -7.84 27.51
N LEU A 386 19.82 -6.87 26.91
CA LEU A 386 19.51 -6.33 25.59
C LEU A 386 19.61 -7.40 24.49
N LYS A 387 20.61 -8.29 24.60
CA LYS A 387 20.79 -9.42 23.68
C LYS A 387 19.67 -10.45 23.84
N GLN A 388 19.23 -10.72 25.06
CA GLN A 388 18.11 -11.63 25.33
C GLN A 388 16.78 -11.07 24.81
N GLU A 389 16.51 -9.78 25.03
CA GLU A 389 15.34 -9.07 24.49
C GLU A 389 15.30 -9.15 22.97
N TYR A 390 16.45 -8.91 22.32
CA TYR A 390 16.58 -9.04 20.87
C TYR A 390 16.27 -10.48 20.39
N ARG A 391 16.86 -11.51 21.02
CA ARG A 391 16.60 -12.92 20.66
C ARG A 391 15.13 -13.32 20.85
N ASN A 392 14.46 -12.79 21.87
CA ASN A 392 13.02 -12.98 22.04
C ASN A 392 12.24 -12.44 20.84
N TYR A 393 12.61 -11.26 20.34
CA TYR A 393 11.94 -10.69 19.16
C TYR A 393 12.27 -11.47 17.88
N ILE A 394 13.51 -11.96 17.70
CA ILE A 394 13.85 -12.84 16.57
C ILE A 394 12.94 -14.07 16.56
N ARG A 395 12.75 -14.74 17.71
CA ARG A 395 11.80 -15.87 17.84
C ARG A 395 10.38 -15.46 17.48
N HIS A 396 9.92 -14.34 18.02
CA HIS A 396 8.59 -13.82 17.72
C HIS A 396 8.37 -13.63 16.21
N PHE A 397 9.27 -12.89 15.55
CA PHE A 397 9.20 -12.64 14.11
C PHE A 397 9.29 -13.94 13.31
N ARG A 398 10.17 -14.85 13.73
CA ARG A 398 10.35 -16.14 13.08
C ARG A 398 9.09 -17.00 13.14
N ASP A 399 8.40 -17.05 14.28
CA ASP A 399 7.21 -17.88 14.47
C ASP A 399 5.95 -17.28 13.84
N LEU A 400 5.84 -15.95 13.82
CA LEU A 400 4.62 -15.26 13.38
C LEU A 400 4.66 -14.72 11.96
N HIS A 401 5.82 -14.27 11.46
CA HIS A 401 5.91 -13.51 10.22
C HIS A 401 6.76 -14.22 9.18
N TRP A 402 7.92 -14.75 9.57
CA TRP A 402 8.80 -15.49 8.68
C TRP A 402 8.37 -16.96 8.54
N GLN A 403 7.15 -17.16 8.01
CA GLN A 403 6.55 -18.48 7.75
C GLN A 403 6.35 -18.73 6.25
N PRO A 404 6.44 -19.99 5.77
CA PRO A 404 6.34 -20.31 4.35
C PRO A 404 5.07 -19.81 3.65
N ASP A 405 3.91 -19.93 4.29
CA ASP A 405 2.64 -19.47 3.74
C ASP A 405 2.54 -17.94 3.64
N ILE A 406 3.15 -17.22 4.59
CA ILE A 406 3.18 -15.75 4.60
C ILE A 406 4.15 -15.23 3.55
N ILE A 407 5.43 -15.58 3.69
CA ILE A 407 6.51 -15.01 2.88
C ILE A 407 6.38 -15.46 1.41
N ASN A 408 6.11 -16.74 1.13
CA ASN A 408 5.92 -17.17 -0.26
C ASN A 408 4.65 -16.56 -0.85
N GLY A 409 3.59 -16.42 -0.03
CA GLY A 409 2.35 -15.77 -0.45
C GLY A 409 2.56 -14.32 -0.86
N MET A 410 3.31 -13.54 -0.07
CA MET A 410 3.67 -12.15 -0.41
C MET A 410 4.52 -12.07 -1.69
N ILE A 411 5.51 -12.95 -1.84
CA ILE A 411 6.35 -13.01 -3.04
C ILE A 411 5.50 -13.31 -4.28
N ASP A 412 4.60 -14.29 -4.20
CA ASP A 412 3.74 -14.69 -5.32
C ASP A 412 2.73 -13.61 -5.69
N GLU A 413 2.15 -12.94 -4.69
CA GLU A 413 1.23 -11.81 -4.91
C GLU A 413 1.93 -10.68 -5.67
N LEU A 414 3.13 -10.29 -5.23
CA LEU A 414 3.94 -9.26 -5.89
C LEU A 414 4.40 -9.68 -7.29
N ALA A 415 4.84 -10.93 -7.49
CA ALA A 415 5.24 -11.43 -8.79
C ALA A 415 4.09 -11.44 -9.81
N ASN A 416 2.88 -11.76 -9.36
CA ASN A 416 1.68 -11.78 -10.19
C ASN A 416 1.31 -10.42 -10.78
N VAL A 417 1.70 -9.31 -10.14
CA VAL A 417 1.45 -7.95 -10.65
C VAL A 417 2.21 -7.69 -11.95
N ILE A 418 3.46 -8.16 -12.04
CA ILE A 418 4.38 -7.78 -13.12
C ILE A 418 4.68 -8.89 -14.13
N LYS A 419 4.24 -10.13 -13.87
CA LYS A 419 4.61 -11.31 -14.69
C LYS A 419 4.35 -11.14 -16.19
N ASP A 420 3.25 -10.48 -16.56
CA ASP A 420 2.87 -10.30 -17.96
C ASP A 420 3.60 -9.10 -18.60
N PHE A 421 4.06 -8.14 -17.79
CA PHE A 421 4.79 -6.96 -18.25
C PHE A 421 6.30 -7.22 -18.42
N VAL A 422 6.89 -8.06 -17.55
CA VAL A 422 8.35 -8.34 -17.53
C VAL A 422 8.91 -8.78 -18.90
N PRO A 423 8.24 -9.65 -19.68
CA PRO A 423 8.74 -10.01 -21.02
C PRO A 423 8.94 -8.80 -21.95
N ALA A 424 8.00 -7.85 -21.98
CA ALA A 424 8.12 -6.62 -22.76
C ALA A 424 9.33 -5.78 -22.31
N ASP A 425 9.54 -5.69 -20.99
CA ASP A 425 10.67 -4.99 -20.41
C ASP A 425 12.02 -5.60 -20.81
N ARG A 426 12.12 -6.93 -20.76
CA ARG A 426 13.32 -7.66 -21.16
C ARG A 426 13.60 -7.47 -22.64
N ASP A 427 12.57 -7.56 -23.47
CA ASP A 427 12.70 -7.35 -24.92
C ASP A 427 13.18 -5.93 -25.24
N ARG A 428 12.81 -4.94 -24.42
CA ARG A 428 13.31 -3.57 -24.60
C ARG A 428 14.81 -3.42 -24.31
N TRP A 429 15.37 -4.15 -23.34
CA TRP A 429 16.69 -3.80 -22.79
C TRP A 429 17.78 -4.87 -22.95
N ARG A 430 17.43 -6.15 -23.11
CA ARG A 430 18.38 -7.27 -23.07
C ARG A 430 19.48 -7.21 -24.12
N LEU A 431 19.18 -6.72 -25.32
CA LEU A 431 20.09 -6.72 -26.49
C LEU A 431 20.14 -5.36 -27.19
N ASP A 432 19.82 -4.29 -26.46
CA ASP A 432 19.73 -2.94 -27.02
C ASP A 432 21.07 -2.49 -27.61
N PRO A 433 21.18 -2.34 -28.96
CA PRO A 433 22.40 -1.89 -29.61
C PRO A 433 22.50 -0.36 -29.67
N SER A 434 21.44 0.38 -29.32
CA SER A 434 21.37 1.84 -29.41
C SER A 434 22.09 2.54 -28.26
N VAL A 435 22.30 1.83 -27.15
CA VAL A 435 22.96 2.35 -25.96
C VAL A 435 24.38 1.78 -25.82
N PRO A 436 25.43 2.62 -25.70
CA PRO A 436 26.80 2.16 -25.46
C PRO A 436 26.94 1.34 -24.17
N GLY A 437 27.61 0.19 -24.25
CA GLY A 437 27.94 -0.67 -23.12
C GLY A 437 27.50 -2.12 -23.35
N THR A 438 27.85 -3.00 -22.41
CA THR A 438 27.36 -4.39 -22.45
C THR A 438 25.88 -4.41 -22.06
N PRO A 439 24.98 -4.98 -22.89
CA PRO A 439 23.59 -5.18 -22.52
C PRO A 439 23.43 -6.05 -21.27
N ILE A 440 22.37 -5.82 -20.51
CA ILE A 440 22.09 -6.53 -19.26
C ILE A 440 20.66 -7.07 -19.33
N ASP A 441 20.48 -8.29 -18.85
CA ASP A 441 19.17 -8.89 -18.66
C ASP A 441 19.08 -9.51 -17.28
N ASN A 442 17.90 -9.33 -16.69
CA ASN A 442 17.62 -9.82 -15.34
C ASN A 442 17.24 -11.31 -15.30
N GLY A 443 17.08 -11.93 -16.48
CA GLY A 443 16.59 -13.29 -16.62
C GLY A 443 15.09 -13.42 -16.39
N PRO A 444 14.52 -14.63 -16.51
CA PRO A 444 13.09 -14.86 -16.27
C PRO A 444 12.67 -14.52 -14.84
N LEU A 445 11.50 -13.90 -14.68
CA LEU A 445 10.96 -13.54 -13.35
C LEU A 445 10.84 -14.77 -12.45
N GLU A 446 10.34 -15.88 -12.99
CA GLU A 446 10.11 -17.14 -12.26
C GLU A 446 11.40 -17.69 -11.65
N THR A 447 12.53 -17.51 -12.33
CA THR A 447 13.84 -17.92 -11.82
C THR A 447 14.24 -17.08 -10.62
N ASN A 448 14.05 -15.76 -10.69
CA ASN A 448 14.38 -14.84 -9.60
C ASN A 448 13.46 -15.06 -8.39
N ILE A 449 12.17 -15.30 -8.62
CA ILE A 449 11.20 -15.65 -7.58
C ILE A 449 11.56 -16.97 -6.90
N ALA A 450 11.97 -17.99 -7.67
CA ALA A 450 12.44 -19.24 -7.11
C ALA A 450 13.68 -19.05 -6.22
N ILE A 451 14.62 -18.17 -6.63
CA ILE A 451 15.80 -17.83 -5.82
C ILE A 451 15.40 -17.13 -4.51
N MET A 452 14.48 -16.16 -4.53
CA MET A 452 14.00 -15.51 -3.31
C MET A 452 13.40 -16.52 -2.33
N LYS A 453 12.54 -17.43 -2.81
CA LYS A 453 11.96 -18.49 -1.97
C LYS A 453 13.01 -19.47 -1.48
N GLN A 454 13.97 -19.82 -2.33
CA GLN A 454 15.09 -20.68 -1.95
C GLN A 454 15.90 -20.04 -0.82
N PHE A 455 16.20 -18.74 -0.94
CA PHE A 455 16.95 -17.96 0.04
C PHE A 455 16.26 -17.90 1.41
N ALA A 456 14.93 -17.80 1.44
CA ALA A 456 14.18 -17.81 2.69
C ALA A 456 14.28 -19.14 3.46
N TRP A 457 14.32 -20.28 2.74
CA TRP A 457 14.03 -21.59 3.35
C TRP A 457 15.12 -22.64 3.28
N THR A 458 15.81 -22.77 2.15
CA THR A 458 16.67 -23.94 1.90
C THR A 458 18.14 -23.56 1.87
N SER A 459 18.97 -24.47 2.39
CA SER A 459 20.41 -24.37 2.26
C SER A 459 20.81 -24.69 0.81
N GLY A 460 21.51 -23.79 0.13
CA GLY A 460 21.94 -24.08 -1.24
C GLY A 460 22.25 -22.89 -2.14
N VAL A 461 21.77 -21.69 -1.82
CA VAL A 461 22.23 -20.49 -2.55
C VAL A 461 23.64 -20.17 -2.05
N GLN A 462 24.65 -20.60 -2.81
CA GLN A 462 26.09 -20.42 -2.51
C GLN A 462 26.54 -20.90 -1.12
N GLY A 463 25.93 -21.98 -0.59
CA GLY A 463 26.32 -22.58 0.69
C GLY A 463 25.76 -21.90 1.94
N TRP A 464 24.86 -20.92 1.78
CA TRP A 464 24.17 -20.28 2.89
C TRP A 464 23.00 -21.17 3.39
N PRO A 465 22.71 -21.24 4.71
CA PRO A 465 21.74 -22.18 5.29
C PRO A 465 20.26 -21.84 5.04
N GLY A 466 19.96 -20.72 4.41
CA GLY A 466 18.61 -20.13 4.32
C GLY A 466 18.30 -19.22 5.51
N THR A 467 17.51 -18.16 5.32
CA THR A 467 17.34 -17.12 6.37
C THR A 467 16.48 -17.58 7.52
N ALA A 468 15.53 -18.50 7.29
CA ALA A 468 14.80 -19.16 8.36
C ALA A 468 15.73 -19.86 9.36
N ALA A 469 16.67 -20.66 8.87
CA ALA A 469 17.66 -21.33 9.72
C ALA A 469 18.64 -20.35 10.38
N ASN A 470 18.99 -19.25 9.70
CA ASN A 470 19.80 -18.19 10.30
C ASN A 470 19.09 -17.53 11.49
N LEU A 471 17.82 -17.18 11.33
CA LEU A 471 17.00 -16.62 12.41
C LEU A 471 16.86 -17.62 13.57
N ASP A 472 16.64 -18.90 13.28
CA ASP A 472 16.61 -19.96 14.29
C ASP A 472 17.94 -20.05 15.07
N ASN A 473 19.08 -19.94 14.38
CA ASN A 473 20.40 -19.94 15.02
C ASN A 473 20.64 -18.69 15.88
N LEU A 474 20.25 -17.51 15.40
CA LEU A 474 20.40 -16.25 16.14
C LEU A 474 19.51 -16.24 17.39
N ALA A 475 18.26 -16.68 17.26
CA ALA A 475 17.34 -16.87 18.37
C ALA A 475 17.92 -17.81 19.44
N ASN A 476 18.50 -18.94 19.05
CA ASN A 476 18.99 -19.96 19.98
C ASN A 476 20.40 -19.68 20.53
N ALA A 477 21.04 -18.58 20.13
CA ALA A 477 22.37 -18.20 20.57
C ALA A 477 22.45 -17.97 22.10
N GLU A 478 23.67 -17.99 22.63
CA GLU A 478 23.96 -17.73 24.05
C GLU A 478 23.22 -18.67 25.02
N GLY A 479 22.88 -19.89 24.58
CA GLY A 479 22.27 -20.93 25.41
C GLY A 479 20.74 -20.91 25.46
N ASP A 480 20.09 -19.96 24.79
CA ASP A 480 18.62 -19.86 24.77
C ASP A 480 17.95 -21.13 24.21
N GLY A 481 18.60 -21.83 23.26
CA GLY A 481 18.05 -23.04 22.63
C GLY A 481 17.73 -24.20 23.57
N THR A 482 18.24 -24.18 24.81
CA THR A 482 17.90 -25.16 25.86
C THR A 482 17.28 -24.54 27.11
N ALA A 483 17.11 -23.21 27.13
CA ALA A 483 16.72 -22.46 28.32
C ALA A 483 15.33 -21.82 28.21
N ILE A 484 14.76 -21.66 27.01
CA ILE A 484 13.42 -21.08 26.88
C ILE A 484 12.32 -22.02 27.44
N PRO A 485 11.16 -21.47 27.86
CA PRO A 485 10.00 -22.29 28.19
C PRO A 485 9.51 -23.10 26.98
N ALA A 486 8.88 -24.24 27.25
CA ALA A 486 8.31 -25.10 26.22
C ALA A 486 7.21 -24.38 25.42
N THR A 487 7.16 -24.63 24.12
CA THR A 487 6.12 -24.08 23.24
C THR A 487 4.73 -24.53 23.72
N PRO A 488 3.81 -23.59 24.04
CA PRO A 488 2.47 -23.96 24.46
C PRO A 488 1.66 -24.53 23.29
N THR A 489 0.69 -25.38 23.60
CA THR A 489 -0.36 -25.77 22.66
C THR A 489 -1.67 -25.07 23.02
N ILE A 490 -2.50 -24.77 22.03
CA ILE A 490 -3.78 -24.09 22.24
C ILE A 490 -4.94 -24.88 21.62
N ARG A 491 -6.13 -24.73 22.20
CA ARG A 491 -7.38 -25.30 21.68
C ARG A 491 -8.55 -24.34 21.86
N TYR A 492 -9.50 -24.38 20.94
CA TYR A 492 -10.77 -23.68 21.08
C TYR A 492 -11.69 -24.41 22.06
N ILE A 493 -12.35 -23.66 22.95
CA ILE A 493 -13.26 -24.18 23.98
C ILE A 493 -14.63 -23.46 23.98
N GLY A 494 -14.86 -22.57 23.01
CA GLY A 494 -16.14 -21.88 22.83
C GLY A 494 -17.17 -22.72 22.07
N THR A 495 -18.27 -22.07 21.72
CA THR A 495 -19.39 -22.65 20.98
C THR A 495 -18.99 -23.00 19.54
N SER A 496 -19.49 -24.12 19.02
CA SER A 496 -19.26 -24.54 17.62
C SER A 496 -19.64 -23.44 16.63
N GLY A 497 -18.85 -23.27 15.56
CA GLY A 497 -19.05 -22.22 14.58
C GLY A 497 -18.37 -20.89 14.89
N TYR A 498 -17.60 -20.80 15.99
CA TYR A 498 -16.79 -19.63 16.36
C TYR A 498 -17.58 -18.31 16.38
N PRO A 499 -18.76 -18.25 17.02
CA PRO A 499 -19.53 -17.01 17.05
C PRO A 499 -18.71 -15.92 17.73
N ILE A 500 -18.72 -14.71 17.17
CA ILE A 500 -17.84 -13.63 17.63
C ILE A 500 -18.02 -13.31 19.12
N ASN A 501 -19.18 -13.60 19.71
CA ASN A 501 -19.44 -13.39 21.14
C ASN A 501 -18.90 -14.49 22.08
N ASP A 502 -18.38 -15.62 21.57
CA ASP A 502 -17.89 -16.76 22.36
C ASP A 502 -16.52 -17.29 21.89
N LEU A 503 -15.62 -16.40 21.48
CA LEU A 503 -14.26 -16.74 21.07
C LEU A 503 -13.36 -17.08 22.28
N ARG A 504 -13.50 -18.28 22.84
CA ARG A 504 -12.71 -18.76 23.99
C ARG A 504 -11.66 -19.80 23.63
N PHE A 505 -10.45 -19.63 24.15
CA PHE A 505 -9.30 -20.51 23.91
C PHE A 505 -8.65 -20.93 25.22
N GLN A 506 -8.03 -22.11 25.21
CA GLN A 506 -7.26 -22.65 26.33
C GLN A 506 -5.86 -23.06 25.88
N THR A 507 -4.84 -22.70 26.66
CA THR A 507 -3.45 -23.15 26.48
C THR A 507 -3.14 -24.40 27.34
N SER A 508 -2.11 -25.15 26.97
CA SER A 508 -1.45 -26.12 27.84
C SER A 508 -0.90 -25.47 29.11
N ALA A 509 -0.54 -26.26 30.12
CA ALA A 509 0.16 -25.76 31.30
C ALA A 509 1.56 -25.24 30.92
N PHE A 510 2.05 -24.27 31.69
CA PHE A 510 3.44 -23.80 31.58
C PHE A 510 4.42 -24.93 31.93
N SER A 511 5.49 -25.01 31.16
CA SER A 511 6.60 -25.94 31.38
C SER A 511 7.90 -25.26 31.00
N ASP A 512 8.90 -25.34 31.86
CA ASP A 512 10.19 -24.69 31.66
C ASP A 512 11.31 -25.64 32.12
N PRO A 513 12.40 -25.82 31.33
CA PRO A 513 13.57 -26.57 31.77
C PRO A 513 14.16 -26.12 33.11
N GLN A 514 13.93 -24.88 33.54
CA GLN A 514 14.37 -24.36 34.84
C GLN A 514 13.41 -24.63 36.00
N GLY A 515 12.20 -25.15 35.73
CA GLY A 515 11.18 -25.46 36.74
C GLY A 515 9.87 -24.73 36.46
N ASN A 516 8.73 -25.36 36.71
CA ASN A 516 7.42 -24.78 36.36
C ASN A 516 7.03 -23.57 37.24
N ASP A 517 7.75 -23.33 38.34
CA ASP A 517 7.59 -22.18 39.23
C ASP A 517 8.24 -20.89 38.68
N THR A 518 8.94 -20.97 37.54
CA THR A 518 9.53 -19.80 36.87
C THR A 518 8.53 -19.01 36.04
N PHE A 519 7.25 -19.38 35.96
CA PHE A 519 6.26 -18.65 35.17
C PHE A 519 6.25 -17.16 35.53
N ALA A 520 6.37 -16.29 34.53
CA ALA A 520 6.25 -14.85 34.69
C ALA A 520 5.05 -14.27 33.96
N ALA A 521 4.84 -14.66 32.71
CA ALA A 521 3.74 -14.12 31.93
C ALA A 521 3.26 -15.06 30.82
N LEU A 522 2.06 -14.78 30.32
CA LEU A 522 1.42 -15.37 29.16
C LEU A 522 0.95 -14.24 28.24
N LYS A 523 1.04 -14.42 26.92
CA LYS A 523 0.49 -13.48 25.93
C LYS A 523 -0.33 -14.22 24.88
N TRP A 524 -1.50 -13.69 24.57
CA TRP A 524 -2.37 -14.14 23.48
C TRP A 524 -2.40 -13.11 22.35
N GLN A 525 -2.54 -13.59 21.13
CA GLN A 525 -2.70 -12.78 19.93
C GLN A 525 -3.77 -13.37 19.03
N ILE A 526 -4.58 -12.51 18.41
CA ILE A 526 -5.41 -12.85 17.24
C ILE A 526 -5.05 -11.94 16.07
N ALA A 527 -4.94 -12.51 14.89
CA ALA A 527 -4.72 -11.77 13.65
C ALA A 527 -5.56 -12.35 12.51
N GLU A 528 -5.91 -11.51 11.55
CA GLU A 528 -6.65 -11.94 10.35
C GLU A 528 -5.70 -12.63 9.37
N TYR A 529 -6.17 -13.71 8.75
CA TYR A 529 -5.44 -14.46 7.74
C TYR A 529 -6.36 -14.80 6.57
N ALA A 530 -6.09 -14.27 5.38
CA ALA A 530 -6.92 -14.50 4.20
C ALA A 530 -6.08 -14.27 2.94
N LEU A 531 -5.90 -15.30 2.12
CA LEU A 531 -5.29 -15.16 0.80
C LEU A 531 -6.32 -14.60 -0.17
N ASN A 532 -5.92 -13.75 -1.12
CA ASN A 532 -6.83 -13.10 -2.07
C ASN A 532 -7.95 -12.33 -1.37
N TYR A 533 -7.61 -11.69 -0.25
CA TYR A 533 -8.56 -10.89 0.50
C TYR A 533 -9.01 -9.69 -0.35
N ASP A 534 -10.31 -9.61 -0.59
CA ASP A 534 -10.95 -8.43 -1.13
C ASP A 534 -11.27 -7.47 0.03
N PRO A 535 -10.66 -6.26 0.08
CA PRO A 535 -10.95 -5.25 1.09
C PRO A 535 -12.37 -4.71 0.97
N ASN A 536 -12.96 -4.85 -0.22
CA ASN A 536 -14.23 -4.31 -0.64
C ASN A 536 -15.06 -5.50 -1.15
N PRO A 537 -15.45 -6.44 -0.27
CA PRO A 537 -16.23 -7.59 -0.68
C PRO A 537 -17.39 -7.08 -1.52
N THR A 538 -17.51 -7.62 -2.74
CA THR A 538 -18.50 -7.27 -3.78
C THR A 538 -19.96 -7.52 -3.38
N ASP A 539 -20.24 -7.68 -2.10
CA ASP A 539 -21.60 -7.72 -1.57
C ASP A 539 -22.13 -6.28 -1.49
N ASP A 540 -23.00 -5.96 -2.44
CA ASP A 540 -23.82 -4.75 -2.40
C ASP A 540 -24.52 -4.62 -1.04
N VAL A 541 -24.28 -3.51 -0.34
CA VAL A 541 -24.99 -3.16 0.89
C VAL A 541 -26.40 -2.71 0.52
N ILE A 542 -27.42 -3.33 1.11
CA ILE A 542 -28.81 -2.92 0.93
C ILE A 542 -29.05 -1.65 1.76
N LEU A 543 -29.35 -0.54 1.08
CA LEU A 543 -29.66 0.75 1.71
C LEU A 543 -31.17 0.93 1.89
N ILE A 544 -31.96 0.47 0.92
CA ILE A 544 -33.42 0.34 0.98
C ILE A 544 -33.75 -0.99 0.33
N ASP A 545 -34.40 -1.90 1.05
CA ASP A 545 -34.75 -3.21 0.50
C ASP A 545 -36.05 -3.17 -0.33
N GLN A 546 -36.29 -4.22 -1.11
CA GLN A 546 -37.57 -4.42 -1.79
C GLN A 546 -38.71 -4.57 -0.78
N ASN A 547 -39.92 -4.19 -1.18
CA ASN A 547 -41.09 -4.12 -0.32
C ASN A 547 -40.86 -3.30 0.97
N ALA A 548 -40.04 -2.24 0.90
CA ALA A 548 -39.86 -1.31 2.00
C ALA A 548 -41.13 -0.49 2.24
N THR A 549 -41.23 0.12 3.43
CA THR A 549 -42.30 1.10 3.68
C THR A 549 -41.86 2.48 3.19
N TRP A 550 -42.62 3.05 2.28
CA TRP A 550 -42.41 4.38 1.71
C TRP A 550 -43.49 5.35 2.19
N LYS A 551 -43.14 6.64 2.25
CA LYS A 551 -44.14 7.71 2.32
C LYS A 551 -44.62 8.01 0.92
N TYR A 552 -45.92 8.19 0.74
CA TYR A 552 -46.46 8.55 -0.57
C TYR A 552 -47.65 9.50 -0.50
N VAL A 553 -47.91 10.21 -1.60
CA VAL A 553 -49.11 11.02 -1.82
C VAL A 553 -49.64 10.78 -3.24
N LYS A 554 -50.96 10.77 -3.37
CA LYS A 554 -51.65 10.59 -4.65
C LYS A 554 -51.53 11.87 -5.47
N GLY A 555 -51.24 11.75 -6.77
CA GLY A 555 -51.11 12.85 -7.73
C GLY A 555 -52.45 13.49 -8.08
N THR A 556 -53.14 14.07 -7.10
CA THR A 556 -54.36 14.89 -7.27
C THR A 556 -54.06 16.39 -7.20
N GLN A 557 -52.86 16.73 -6.72
CA GLN A 557 -52.25 18.05 -6.68
C GLN A 557 -50.74 17.89 -6.51
N GLU A 558 -49.97 18.96 -6.67
CA GLU A 558 -48.53 18.95 -6.39
C GLU A 558 -48.24 18.71 -4.90
N PRO A 559 -47.19 17.94 -4.55
CA PRO A 559 -46.86 17.67 -3.15
C PRO A 559 -46.37 18.90 -2.39
N SER A 560 -45.79 19.87 -3.09
CA SER A 560 -45.21 21.09 -2.51
C SER A 560 -45.37 22.29 -3.43
N ASN A 561 -45.23 23.48 -2.89
CA ASN A 561 -45.12 24.72 -3.64
C ASN A 561 -43.99 25.58 -3.04
N PRO A 562 -42.86 25.81 -3.73
CA PRO A 562 -42.51 25.34 -5.09
C PRO A 562 -42.49 23.82 -5.28
N ILE A 563 -42.69 23.35 -6.53
CA ILE A 563 -42.95 21.95 -6.88
C ILE A 563 -41.74 21.02 -6.70
N GLU A 564 -40.54 21.58 -6.58
CA GLU A 564 -39.29 20.88 -6.39
C GLU A 564 -38.95 20.64 -4.91
N GLN A 565 -39.59 21.35 -3.97
CA GLN A 565 -39.22 21.32 -2.57
C GLN A 565 -39.35 19.93 -1.93
N TRP A 566 -40.35 19.14 -2.32
CA TRP A 566 -40.58 17.81 -1.75
C TRP A 566 -39.44 16.82 -2.01
N ARG A 567 -38.57 17.11 -2.99
CA ARG A 567 -37.42 16.28 -3.40
C ARG A 567 -36.18 16.54 -2.54
N LEU A 568 -36.15 17.65 -1.79
CA LEU A 568 -34.98 18.09 -1.03
C LEU A 568 -34.89 17.45 0.36
N PRO A 569 -33.69 17.35 0.95
CA PRO A 569 -33.52 17.07 2.37
C PRO A 569 -34.24 18.11 3.23
N GLY A 570 -34.82 17.68 4.36
CA GLY A 570 -35.51 18.57 5.31
C GLY A 570 -36.97 18.90 4.98
N TYR A 571 -37.52 18.49 3.83
CA TYR A 571 -38.96 18.58 3.57
C TYR A 571 -39.76 17.73 4.57
N SER A 572 -40.87 18.27 5.11
CA SER A 572 -41.76 17.51 6.00
C SER A 572 -42.74 16.66 5.19
N THR A 573 -42.90 15.39 5.58
CA THR A 573 -43.90 14.47 5.02
C THR A 573 -45.15 14.38 5.91
N ASP A 574 -45.39 15.36 6.76
CA ASP A 574 -46.62 15.44 7.54
C ASP A 574 -47.84 15.41 6.62
N GLY A 575 -48.77 14.48 6.87
CA GLY A 575 -49.94 14.25 6.02
C GLY A 575 -49.71 13.32 4.83
N TRP A 576 -48.49 12.84 4.56
CA TRP A 576 -48.25 11.79 3.59
C TRP A 576 -48.70 10.43 4.13
N LEU A 577 -49.26 9.61 3.25
CA LEU A 577 -49.63 8.24 3.55
C LEU A 577 -48.36 7.38 3.70
N SER A 578 -48.50 6.21 4.33
CA SER A 578 -47.43 5.24 4.49
C SER A 578 -47.89 3.91 3.89
N GLY A 579 -47.11 3.34 2.99
CA GLY A 579 -47.45 2.10 2.29
C GLY A 579 -46.21 1.24 2.10
N LYS A 580 -46.38 -0.07 2.19
CA LYS A 580 -45.33 -1.03 1.82
C LYS A 580 -45.33 -1.17 0.30
N THR A 581 -44.19 -0.99 -0.35
CA THR A 581 -44.06 -1.24 -1.80
C THR A 581 -44.15 -2.74 -2.10
N SER A 582 -44.49 -3.20 -3.31
CA SER A 582 -45.01 -2.39 -4.41
C SER A 582 -46.33 -1.69 -4.05
N ILE A 583 -46.50 -0.47 -4.56
CA ILE A 583 -47.72 0.32 -4.42
C ILE A 583 -48.37 0.42 -5.81
N GLY A 584 -49.62 -0.02 -5.94
CA GLY A 584 -50.23 -0.18 -7.25
C GLY A 584 -51.69 -0.58 -7.24
N PHE A 585 -52.24 -0.90 -8.41
CA PHE A 585 -53.58 -1.52 -8.58
C PHE A 585 -53.64 -2.30 -9.90
N GLY A 586 -54.66 -3.14 -10.07
CA GLY A 586 -54.93 -3.87 -11.33
C GLY A 586 -54.64 -5.37 -11.24
N ASP A 587 -53.50 -5.74 -10.67
CA ASP A 587 -52.92 -7.08 -10.88
C ASP A 587 -52.92 -8.01 -9.64
N ASN A 588 -53.35 -7.49 -8.48
CA ASN A 588 -53.46 -8.22 -7.20
C ASN A 588 -52.14 -8.73 -6.60
N ASP A 589 -51.01 -8.14 -6.97
CA ASP A 589 -49.68 -8.43 -6.46
C ASP A 589 -49.07 -7.30 -5.61
N ASP A 590 -49.75 -6.15 -5.51
CA ASP A 590 -49.32 -5.02 -4.69
C ASP A 590 -49.55 -5.17 -3.19
N ASN A 591 -48.54 -4.77 -2.41
CA ASN A 591 -48.64 -4.70 -0.95
C ASN A 591 -49.48 -3.53 -0.48
N THR A 592 -49.53 -2.43 -1.24
CA THR A 592 -50.41 -1.27 -0.97
C THR A 592 -51.28 -0.97 -2.19
N VAL A 593 -52.58 -1.24 -2.07
CA VAL A 593 -53.52 -1.11 -3.20
C VAL A 593 -54.10 0.30 -3.33
N LEU A 594 -54.03 0.87 -4.54
CA LEU A 594 -54.57 2.17 -4.96
C LEU A 594 -55.91 2.00 -5.71
N GLY A 595 -56.91 1.44 -5.04
CA GLY A 595 -58.19 1.05 -5.68
C GLY A 595 -59.02 2.20 -6.27
N ASP A 596 -58.63 3.45 -6.08
CA ASP A 596 -59.28 4.66 -6.61
C ASP A 596 -58.43 5.42 -7.64
N MET A 597 -57.33 4.83 -8.14
CA MET A 597 -56.44 5.50 -9.10
C MET A 597 -57.03 5.59 -10.50
N GLN A 598 -57.59 4.49 -11.01
CA GLN A 598 -58.13 4.41 -12.37
C GLN A 598 -59.14 5.53 -12.65
N ASN A 599 -58.92 6.28 -13.74
CA ASN A 599 -59.71 7.44 -14.16
C ASN A 599 -59.68 8.65 -13.19
N ASN A 600 -58.92 8.62 -12.10
CA ASN A 600 -58.93 9.66 -11.06
C ASN A 600 -57.65 10.49 -11.01
N TYR A 601 -56.47 9.85 -11.02
CA TYR A 601 -55.16 10.50 -11.09
C TYR A 601 -54.16 9.62 -11.86
N SER A 602 -53.14 10.23 -12.48
CA SER A 602 -52.17 9.56 -13.36
C SER A 602 -50.81 9.31 -12.72
N SER A 603 -50.60 9.75 -11.48
CA SER A 603 -49.29 9.63 -10.83
C SER A 603 -49.38 9.51 -9.31
N ILE A 604 -48.32 9.02 -8.70
CA ILE A 604 -48.07 9.16 -7.25
C ILE A 604 -46.66 9.66 -7.01
N TYR A 605 -46.46 10.27 -5.86
CA TYR A 605 -45.16 10.74 -5.40
C TYR A 605 -44.74 9.93 -4.18
N LEU A 606 -43.53 9.39 -4.19
CA LEU A 606 -42.98 8.56 -3.11
C LEU A 606 -41.69 9.16 -2.57
N ARG A 607 -41.44 8.97 -1.27
CA ARG A 607 -40.22 9.41 -0.60
C ARG A 607 -39.76 8.41 0.45
N ASN A 608 -38.45 8.19 0.52
CA ASN A 608 -37.80 7.39 1.55
C ASN A 608 -36.40 7.94 1.86
N THR A 609 -35.76 7.40 2.88
CA THR A 609 -34.43 7.85 3.34
C THR A 609 -33.50 6.68 3.55
N PHE A 610 -32.20 6.92 3.37
CA PHE A 610 -31.13 5.98 3.69
C PHE A 610 -29.89 6.72 4.19
N ASP A 611 -29.06 6.06 5.00
CA ASP A 611 -27.88 6.68 5.59
C ASP A 611 -26.58 6.26 4.89
N ILE A 612 -25.68 7.21 4.67
CA ILE A 612 -24.33 7.00 4.16
C ILE A 612 -23.34 7.53 5.20
N GLY A 613 -22.51 6.64 5.77
CA GLY A 613 -21.50 7.06 6.76
C GLY A 613 -20.44 7.98 6.16
N ASP A 614 -19.85 7.56 5.04
CA ASP A 614 -18.82 8.30 4.31
C ASP A 614 -19.03 8.13 2.79
N LYS A 615 -19.51 9.19 2.13
CA LYS A 615 -19.82 9.17 0.71
C LYS A 615 -18.59 9.02 -0.17
N SER A 616 -17.40 9.31 0.34
CA SER A 616 -16.15 9.10 -0.40
C SER A 616 -15.85 7.61 -0.62
N LYS A 617 -16.53 6.72 0.12
CA LYS A 617 -16.43 5.26 0.02
C LYS A 617 -17.54 4.62 -0.81
N VAL A 618 -18.48 5.40 -1.34
CA VAL A 618 -19.55 4.85 -2.19
C VAL A 618 -19.01 4.72 -3.61
N GLN A 619 -18.63 3.51 -4.01
CA GLN A 619 -18.07 3.24 -5.33
C GLN A 619 -19.16 3.21 -6.40
N SER A 620 -20.29 2.58 -6.09
CA SER A 620 -21.45 2.51 -6.97
C SER A 620 -22.73 2.57 -6.15
N LEU A 621 -23.77 3.17 -6.74
CA LEU A 621 -25.14 3.17 -6.21
C LEU A 621 -26.04 2.59 -7.30
N LYS A 622 -26.81 1.55 -6.96
CA LYS A 622 -27.71 0.86 -7.90
C LYS A 622 -29.14 0.98 -7.43
N LEU A 623 -30.03 1.24 -8.38
CA LEU A 623 -31.47 1.14 -8.19
C LEU A 623 -31.94 -0.17 -8.81
N HIS A 624 -32.80 -0.88 -8.10
CA HIS A 624 -33.56 -2.01 -8.64
C HIS A 624 -35.01 -1.53 -8.68
N VAL A 625 -35.53 -1.24 -9.87
CA VAL A 625 -36.82 -0.58 -10.06
C VAL A 625 -37.82 -1.56 -10.69
N TYR A 626 -38.95 -1.75 -10.03
CA TYR A 626 -40.12 -2.44 -10.57
C TYR A 626 -41.17 -1.37 -10.88
N VAL A 627 -41.47 -1.10 -12.15
CA VAL A 627 -42.29 0.06 -12.53
C VAL A 627 -43.23 -0.23 -13.69
N ASP A 628 -44.47 0.23 -13.53
CA ASP A 628 -45.53 0.25 -14.54
C ASP A 628 -46.35 1.54 -14.34
N ASP A 629 -46.34 2.52 -15.25
CA ASP A 629 -45.62 2.54 -16.53
C ASP A 629 -44.19 3.10 -16.41
N GLY A 630 -44.04 4.26 -15.77
CA GLY A 630 -42.78 5.00 -15.79
C GLY A 630 -42.53 5.82 -14.54
N CYS A 631 -41.30 6.29 -14.37
CA CYS A 631 -40.94 7.11 -13.22
C CYS A 631 -39.79 8.08 -13.47
N ILE A 632 -39.69 9.06 -12.57
CA ILE A 632 -38.55 9.97 -12.44
C ILE A 632 -38.05 9.89 -11.00
N ILE A 633 -36.74 9.76 -10.82
CA ILE A 633 -36.11 9.49 -9.53
C ILE A 633 -35.09 10.59 -9.23
N TRP A 634 -35.21 11.16 -8.03
CA TRP A 634 -34.29 12.14 -7.48
C TRP A 634 -33.63 11.63 -6.20
N ILE A 635 -32.36 12.00 -6.00
CA ILE A 635 -31.67 11.86 -4.72
C ILE A 635 -31.21 13.25 -4.26
N ASN A 636 -31.62 13.65 -3.07
CA ASN A 636 -31.35 14.97 -2.49
C ASN A 636 -31.69 16.16 -3.43
N GLY A 637 -32.71 16.01 -4.27
CA GLY A 637 -33.15 17.02 -5.24
C GLY A 637 -32.50 16.93 -6.62
N THR A 638 -31.43 16.15 -6.79
CA THR A 638 -30.78 15.91 -8.09
C THR A 638 -31.49 14.80 -8.83
N GLU A 639 -31.89 15.02 -10.09
CA GLU A 639 -32.47 13.96 -10.93
C GLU A 639 -31.37 12.96 -11.29
N VAL A 640 -31.49 11.73 -10.81
CA VAL A 640 -30.47 10.68 -11.01
C VAL A 640 -30.85 9.70 -12.11
N LYS A 641 -32.16 9.51 -12.34
CA LYS A 641 -32.66 8.65 -13.41
C LYS A 641 -34.10 8.97 -13.79
N ARG A 642 -34.42 8.67 -15.04
CA ARG A 642 -35.77 8.65 -15.62
C ARG A 642 -35.96 7.34 -16.39
N LEU A 643 -37.07 6.64 -16.17
CA LEU A 643 -37.43 5.37 -16.81
C LEU A 643 -38.82 5.50 -17.43
N TYR A 644 -38.96 5.09 -18.69
CA TYR A 644 -40.22 5.09 -19.45
C TYR A 644 -41.05 6.37 -19.28
N CYS A 645 -40.39 7.52 -19.35
CA CYS A 645 -41.04 8.83 -19.21
C CYS A 645 -40.31 9.84 -20.08
N SER A 646 -41.05 10.67 -20.82
CA SER A 646 -40.46 11.67 -21.70
C SER A 646 -39.73 12.75 -20.92
N ASP A 647 -38.78 13.42 -21.58
CA ASP A 647 -38.09 14.58 -21.02
C ASP A 647 -39.03 15.72 -20.66
N GLY A 648 -38.53 16.65 -19.84
CA GLY A 648 -39.23 17.83 -19.38
C GLY A 648 -39.85 17.70 -17.98
N VAL A 649 -40.40 18.81 -17.50
CA VAL A 649 -41.11 18.88 -16.22
C VAL A 649 -42.43 18.13 -16.33
N LYS A 650 -42.68 17.23 -15.38
CA LYS A 650 -43.94 16.51 -15.23
C LYS A 650 -44.66 17.02 -13.98
N TYR A 651 -45.93 17.38 -14.16
CA TYR A 651 -46.85 17.81 -13.10
C TYR A 651 -47.70 16.61 -12.63
N PHE A 652 -48.48 16.80 -11.56
CA PHE A 652 -49.28 15.74 -10.94
C PHE A 652 -50.26 15.04 -11.89
N ASP A 653 -50.78 15.76 -12.89
CA ASP A 653 -51.73 15.29 -13.90
C ASP A 653 -51.07 14.90 -15.23
N SER A 654 -49.73 14.91 -15.29
CA SER A 654 -48.99 14.47 -16.46
C SER A 654 -49.08 12.96 -16.66
N VAL A 655 -48.78 12.54 -17.88
CA VAL A 655 -48.58 11.14 -18.27
C VAL A 655 -47.14 10.95 -18.76
N THR A 656 -46.71 9.70 -18.92
CA THR A 656 -45.34 9.38 -19.34
C THR A 656 -44.96 9.99 -20.68
N ASN A 657 -45.91 10.07 -21.64
CA ASN A 657 -45.67 10.41 -23.05
C ASN A 657 -44.64 9.49 -23.72
N THR A 658 -44.64 8.22 -23.35
CA THR A 658 -43.83 7.15 -23.96
C THR A 658 -44.73 5.99 -24.37
N VAL A 659 -44.14 4.89 -24.82
CA VAL A 659 -44.87 3.62 -24.99
C VAL A 659 -45.25 3.03 -23.62
N ASP A 660 -46.29 2.22 -23.64
CA ASP A 660 -46.79 1.36 -22.56
C ASP A 660 -45.66 0.48 -21.99
N HIS A 661 -45.58 0.31 -20.67
CA HIS A 661 -44.54 -0.52 -20.04
C HIS A 661 -45.07 -1.33 -18.85
N GLU A 662 -44.95 -2.65 -18.97
CA GLU A 662 -45.41 -3.62 -17.97
C GLU A 662 -44.32 -3.99 -16.96
N ALA A 663 -44.65 -3.95 -15.66
CA ALA A 663 -43.72 -4.39 -14.61
C ALA A 663 -43.61 -5.92 -14.55
N THR A 664 -42.69 -6.53 -15.31
CA THR A 664 -42.49 -7.99 -15.31
C THR A 664 -41.35 -8.47 -14.41
N SER A 665 -40.37 -7.61 -14.14
CA SER A 665 -39.22 -7.89 -13.26
C SER A 665 -38.55 -6.61 -12.80
N TYR A 666 -37.66 -6.69 -11.81
CA TYR A 666 -36.85 -5.55 -11.37
C TYR A 666 -35.78 -5.24 -12.41
N GLU A 667 -35.67 -3.97 -12.78
CA GLU A 667 -34.61 -3.44 -13.62
C GLU A 667 -33.47 -2.87 -12.76
N GLU A 668 -32.27 -3.40 -12.93
CA GLU A 668 -31.07 -2.84 -12.30
C GLU A 668 -30.55 -1.64 -13.09
N VAL A 669 -30.34 -0.52 -12.39
CA VAL A 669 -29.79 0.71 -12.94
C VAL A 669 -28.65 1.19 -12.05
N THR A 670 -27.42 1.15 -12.58
CA THR A 670 -26.27 1.80 -11.95
C THR A 670 -26.33 3.31 -12.17
N LEU A 671 -26.28 4.08 -11.08
CA LEU A 671 -26.25 5.53 -11.11
C LEU A 671 -24.81 6.03 -11.23
N ALA A 672 -24.57 6.97 -12.15
CA ALA A 672 -23.26 7.57 -12.35
C ALA A 672 -22.94 8.60 -11.24
N ALA A 673 -21.66 8.75 -10.90
CA ALA A 673 -21.15 9.81 -10.02
C ALA A 673 -21.89 9.99 -8.66
N PRO A 674 -22.02 8.93 -7.83
CA PRO A 674 -22.73 9.01 -6.55
C PRO A 674 -22.20 10.10 -5.60
N TYR A 675 -20.92 10.44 -5.70
CA TYR A 675 -20.31 11.50 -4.91
C TYR A 675 -21.01 12.87 -5.07
N ASP A 676 -21.56 13.17 -6.25
CA ASP A 676 -22.07 14.49 -6.62
C ASP A 676 -23.43 14.80 -5.96
N TYR A 677 -24.26 13.79 -5.72
CA TYR A 677 -25.60 13.96 -5.15
C TYR A 677 -25.76 13.36 -3.75
N LEU A 678 -24.84 12.53 -3.27
CA LEU A 678 -24.86 12.03 -1.89
C LEU A 678 -24.30 13.05 -0.89
N VAL A 679 -24.77 12.95 0.35
CA VAL A 679 -24.22 13.62 1.53
C VAL A 679 -23.85 12.59 2.61
N ASN A 680 -22.90 12.92 3.48
CA ASN A 680 -22.65 12.11 4.68
C ASN A 680 -23.83 12.28 5.64
N GLY A 681 -24.30 11.19 6.21
CA GLY A 681 -25.54 11.10 6.99
C GLY A 681 -26.74 10.72 6.11
N THR A 682 -27.91 11.26 6.47
CA THR A 682 -29.18 10.88 5.85
C THR A 682 -29.36 11.49 4.47
N ASN A 683 -29.64 10.63 3.50
CA ASN A 683 -29.97 10.96 2.12
C ASN A 683 -31.45 10.70 1.87
N VAL A 684 -32.06 11.46 0.97
CA VAL A 684 -33.46 11.36 0.58
C VAL A 684 -33.56 10.86 -0.85
N ILE A 685 -34.32 9.79 -1.08
CA ILE A 685 -34.77 9.37 -2.41
C ILE A 685 -36.23 9.77 -2.61
N ALA A 686 -36.54 10.35 -3.76
CA ALA A 686 -37.85 10.84 -4.16
C ALA A 686 -38.20 10.28 -5.55
N VAL A 687 -39.42 9.78 -5.71
CA VAL A 687 -39.88 9.13 -6.94
C VAL A 687 -41.21 9.75 -7.37
N HIS A 688 -41.33 10.17 -8.63
CA HIS A 688 -42.59 10.52 -9.26
C HIS A 688 -42.92 9.40 -10.25
N ALA A 689 -43.82 8.51 -9.85
CA ALA A 689 -44.25 7.38 -10.68
C ALA A 689 -45.54 7.74 -11.40
N ILE A 690 -45.58 7.50 -12.72
CA ILE A 690 -46.50 8.12 -13.68
C ILE A 690 -46.98 7.06 -14.66
N GLN A 691 -48.29 7.06 -14.95
CA GLN A 691 -48.92 6.20 -15.96
C GLN A 691 -48.87 6.80 -17.37
N VAL A 692 -49.02 5.96 -18.39
CA VAL A 692 -49.12 6.34 -19.80
C VAL A 692 -50.46 7.00 -20.13
N THR A 693 -51.54 6.58 -19.46
CA THR A 693 -52.83 7.26 -19.52
C THR A 693 -53.54 7.24 -18.17
N LYS A 694 -54.38 8.24 -17.90
CA LYS A 694 -55.22 8.27 -16.69
C LYS A 694 -56.22 7.09 -16.60
N GLY A 695 -56.49 6.43 -17.72
CA GLY A 695 -57.43 5.33 -17.83
C GLY A 695 -56.77 3.94 -17.82
N SER A 696 -55.49 3.83 -17.44
CA SER A 696 -54.79 2.54 -17.43
C SER A 696 -55.52 1.47 -16.60
N SER A 697 -55.33 0.20 -16.95
CA SER A 697 -55.90 -0.94 -16.20
C SER A 697 -55.18 -1.21 -14.89
N ASP A 698 -53.93 -0.76 -14.80
CA ASP A 698 -52.91 -1.17 -13.84
C ASP A 698 -51.92 -0.02 -13.57
N PHE A 699 -51.10 -0.22 -12.54
CA PHE A 699 -49.97 0.63 -12.17
C PHE A 699 -49.21 -0.05 -11.03
N SER A 700 -47.88 -0.02 -11.07
CA SER A 700 -47.03 -0.60 -10.03
C SER A 700 -45.73 0.18 -9.84
N ILE A 701 -45.28 0.31 -8.59
CA ILE A 701 -43.94 0.84 -8.29
C ILE A 701 -43.31 0.22 -7.03
N ASP A 702 -42.10 -0.31 -7.17
CA ASP A 702 -41.17 -0.62 -6.08
C ASP A 702 -39.74 -0.19 -6.46
N VAL A 703 -38.97 0.24 -5.47
CA VAL A 703 -37.58 0.68 -5.64
C VAL A 703 -36.73 0.15 -4.48
N LYS A 704 -35.79 -0.73 -4.81
CA LYS A 704 -34.70 -1.14 -3.93
C LYS A 704 -33.43 -0.34 -4.27
N VAL A 705 -32.66 0.01 -3.25
CA VAL A 705 -31.41 0.76 -3.38
C VAL A 705 -30.29 -0.05 -2.75
N THR A 706 -29.24 -0.32 -3.53
CA THR A 706 -28.01 -0.94 -3.04
C THR A 706 -26.79 -0.07 -3.33
N ALA A 707 -25.75 -0.20 -2.52
CA ALA A 707 -24.47 0.47 -2.75
C ALA A 707 -23.30 -0.49 -2.63
N THR A 708 -22.33 -0.35 -3.52
CA THR A 708 -21.01 -0.94 -3.33
C THR A 708 -20.19 0.03 -2.47
N ILE A 709 -19.88 -0.36 -1.24
CA ILE A 709 -19.09 0.45 -0.30
C ILE A 709 -17.68 -0.09 -0.23
N GLY A 710 -16.70 0.76 -0.51
CA GLY A 710 -15.29 0.43 -0.42
C GLY A 710 -14.44 1.67 -0.59
N ASP A 711 -13.19 1.62 -0.11
CA ASP A 711 -12.26 2.70 -0.41
C ASP A 711 -12.11 2.81 -1.94
N MET A 712 -12.10 4.04 -2.51
CA MET A 712 -11.93 4.26 -3.96
C MET A 712 -10.52 3.85 -4.39
N THR A 713 -10.33 2.56 -4.55
CA THR A 713 -9.08 1.95 -4.96
C THR A 713 -9.25 1.67 -6.44
N MET A 714 -8.39 2.26 -7.29
CA MET A 714 -8.25 1.69 -8.62
C MET A 714 -7.89 0.22 -8.44
N ASN A 715 -8.73 -0.68 -8.97
CA ASN A 715 -8.37 -2.07 -9.10
C ASN A 715 -7.16 -2.13 -10.03
N ILE A 716 -5.95 -2.12 -9.48
CA ILE A 716 -4.79 -2.60 -10.23
C ILE A 716 -5.05 -4.09 -10.42
N PRO A 717 -5.18 -4.58 -11.66
CA PRO A 717 -5.42 -5.99 -11.90
C PRO A 717 -4.33 -6.83 -11.21
N ASN A 718 -4.72 -7.93 -10.57
CA ASN A 718 -3.83 -8.96 -10.03
C ASN A 718 -3.05 -8.66 -8.74
N LEU A 719 -3.19 -7.50 -8.09
CA LEU A 719 -2.72 -7.33 -6.71
C LEU A 719 -3.81 -7.73 -5.72
N SER A 720 -3.70 -8.93 -5.16
CA SER A 720 -4.51 -9.35 -4.03
C SER A 720 -4.21 -8.46 -2.81
N ARG A 721 -5.14 -8.34 -1.84
CA ARG A 721 -4.87 -7.63 -0.57
C ARG A 721 -4.84 -8.59 0.59
N SER A 722 -4.15 -9.71 0.40
CA SER A 722 -4.07 -10.80 1.36
C SER A 722 -3.78 -10.29 2.78
N LYS A 723 -4.42 -10.91 3.77
CA LYS A 723 -4.11 -10.75 5.18
C LYS A 723 -3.19 -11.89 5.59
N TYR A 724 -2.01 -11.55 6.12
CA TYR A 724 -0.94 -12.52 6.37
C TYR A 724 -0.64 -12.74 7.86
N GLU A 725 -1.60 -12.55 8.78
CA GLU A 725 -1.36 -12.68 10.22
C GLU A 725 -0.33 -11.67 10.79
N ILE A 726 0.25 -10.77 9.97
CA ILE A 726 1.39 -9.94 10.37
C ILE A 726 1.01 -8.94 11.46
N ASN A 727 -0.08 -8.20 11.24
CA ASN A 727 -0.58 -7.27 12.24
C ASN A 727 -1.68 -7.93 13.07
N PRO A 728 -1.54 -7.99 14.41
CA PRO A 728 -2.62 -8.45 15.26
C PRO A 728 -3.81 -7.51 15.18
N VAL A 729 -5.02 -8.08 15.16
CA VAL A 729 -6.25 -7.32 15.40
C VAL A 729 -6.48 -7.10 16.90
N TRP A 730 -5.87 -7.95 17.74
CA TRP A 730 -5.89 -7.81 19.20
C TRP A 730 -4.78 -8.63 19.87
N GLU A 731 -4.28 -8.11 20.99
CA GLU A 731 -3.34 -8.78 21.89
C GLU A 731 -3.79 -8.63 23.35
N SER A 732 -3.50 -9.61 24.20
CA SER A 732 -3.89 -9.57 25.62
C SER A 732 -3.02 -8.66 26.50
N GLY A 733 -1.86 -8.21 26.01
CA GLY A 733 -0.75 -7.82 26.88
C GLY A 733 -0.21 -9.00 27.69
N GLU A 734 0.65 -8.70 28.66
CA GLU A 734 1.22 -9.73 29.56
C GLU A 734 0.25 -10.09 30.69
N LEU A 735 -0.12 -11.36 30.76
CA LEU A 735 -0.94 -11.95 31.81
C LEU A 735 -0.06 -12.69 32.81
N THR A 736 0.07 -12.16 34.04
CA THR A 736 1.04 -12.63 35.05
C THR A 736 0.51 -13.68 36.02
N ASN A 737 -0.77 -14.05 35.94
CA ASN A 737 -1.34 -15.11 36.76
C ASN A 737 -1.23 -16.46 36.04
N ALA A 738 -0.48 -17.40 36.61
CA ALA A 738 -0.28 -18.76 36.07
C ALA A 738 -1.60 -19.57 35.91
N ALA A 739 -2.69 -19.14 36.57
CA ALA A 739 -4.02 -19.70 36.38
C ALA A 739 -4.72 -19.23 35.08
N ASN A 740 -4.18 -18.23 34.39
CA ASN A 740 -4.76 -17.66 33.16
C ASN A 740 -4.52 -18.57 31.95
N LEU A 741 -4.85 -19.85 32.07
CA LEU A 741 -4.73 -20.80 30.96
C LEU A 741 -5.85 -20.65 29.93
N GLN A 742 -6.81 -19.76 30.14
CA GLN A 742 -7.93 -19.50 29.24
C GLN A 742 -8.05 -18.01 28.93
N ILE A 743 -8.54 -17.69 27.73
CA ILE A 743 -8.85 -16.33 27.31
C ILE A 743 -10.20 -16.30 26.59
N GLN A 744 -10.97 -15.23 26.81
CA GLN A 744 -12.08 -14.85 25.94
C GLN A 744 -11.63 -13.65 25.12
N ILE A 745 -11.51 -13.84 23.81
CA ILE A 745 -11.16 -12.76 22.89
C ILE A 745 -12.39 -11.85 22.74
N PRO A 746 -12.22 -10.51 22.80
CA PRO A 746 -13.35 -9.59 22.68
C PRO A 746 -14.00 -9.69 21.30
N GLY A 747 -15.31 -9.92 21.23
CA GLY A 747 -15.98 -10.16 19.94
C GLY A 747 -15.92 -9.02 18.93
N HIS A 748 -15.75 -7.77 19.39
CA HIS A 748 -15.64 -6.60 18.51
C HIS A 748 -14.36 -6.57 17.66
N VAL A 749 -13.37 -7.42 17.96
CA VAL A 749 -12.12 -7.51 17.20
C VAL A 749 -12.23 -8.44 15.98
N ALA A 750 -13.33 -9.21 15.89
CA ALA A 750 -13.60 -10.16 14.82
C ALA A 750 -14.86 -9.78 14.04
N ARG A 751 -14.90 -10.14 12.76
CA ARG A 751 -16.05 -9.94 11.86
C ARG A 751 -16.50 -11.28 11.29
N PRO A 752 -17.81 -11.64 11.39
CA PRO A 752 -18.32 -12.90 10.86
C PRO A 752 -17.91 -13.13 9.39
N GLY A 753 -17.61 -14.38 9.04
CA GLY A 753 -17.17 -14.79 7.72
C GLY A 753 -15.68 -14.53 7.43
N ARG A 754 -14.95 -13.84 8.31
CA ARG A 754 -13.50 -13.65 8.17
C ARG A 754 -12.71 -14.76 8.86
N THR A 755 -11.53 -15.05 8.29
CA THR A 755 -10.62 -16.08 8.78
C THR A 755 -9.58 -15.46 9.71
N TYR A 756 -9.40 -16.06 10.88
CA TYR A 756 -8.48 -15.61 11.92
C TYR A 756 -7.55 -16.74 12.36
N ARG A 757 -6.38 -16.34 12.89
CA ARG A 757 -5.46 -17.22 13.61
C ARG A 757 -5.25 -16.69 15.01
N VAL A 758 -5.35 -17.58 15.99
CA VAL A 758 -5.04 -17.30 17.40
C VAL A 758 -3.78 -18.03 17.80
N ARG A 759 -2.91 -17.37 18.57
CA ARG A 759 -1.67 -17.94 19.10
C ARG A 759 -1.41 -17.49 20.52
N CYS A 760 -0.53 -18.23 21.20
CA CYS A 760 -0.11 -17.96 22.56
C CYS A 760 1.39 -18.19 22.75
N ALA A 761 2.02 -17.41 23.62
CA ALA A 761 3.40 -17.61 24.08
C ALA A 761 3.50 -17.41 25.60
N MET A 762 4.52 -17.98 26.23
CA MET A 762 4.76 -17.91 27.68
C MET A 762 6.17 -17.39 27.98
N LYS A 763 6.31 -16.68 29.09
CA LYS A 763 7.56 -16.06 29.55
C LYS A 763 7.96 -16.60 30.92
N ASP A 764 9.25 -16.88 31.10
CA ASP A 764 9.83 -17.20 32.41
C ASP A 764 10.22 -15.93 33.20
N ASN A 765 10.61 -16.11 34.46
CA ASN A 765 11.03 -15.06 35.38
C ASN A 765 12.43 -14.50 35.09
N THR A 766 13.16 -15.09 34.13
CA THR A 766 14.40 -14.54 33.58
C THR A 766 14.13 -13.60 32.40
N GLY A 767 12.90 -13.60 31.88
CA GLY A 767 12.45 -12.78 30.77
C GLY A 767 12.57 -13.45 29.40
N ARG A 768 12.80 -14.77 29.30
CA ARG A 768 12.79 -15.47 28.02
C ARG A 768 11.38 -15.85 27.63
N TRP A 769 11.03 -15.60 26.37
CA TRP A 769 9.80 -16.08 25.76
C TRP A 769 10.00 -17.45 25.10
N SER A 770 9.01 -18.33 25.27
CA SER A 770 8.84 -19.53 24.46
C SER A 770 8.66 -19.17 22.98
N HIS A 771 8.72 -20.19 22.12
CA HIS A 771 8.09 -20.05 20.81
C HIS A 771 6.58 -19.79 20.95
N TRP A 772 6.00 -19.16 19.93
CA TRP A 772 4.55 -19.09 19.80
C TRP A 772 3.97 -20.46 19.47
N SER A 773 2.77 -20.73 19.96
CA SER A 773 2.02 -21.93 19.60
C SER A 773 1.76 -22.02 18.09
N ASN A 774 1.53 -23.24 17.61
CA ASN A 774 0.84 -23.43 16.33
C ASN A 774 -0.51 -22.68 16.35
N PRO A 775 -0.96 -22.11 15.22
CA PRO A 775 -2.19 -21.32 15.20
C PRO A 775 -3.41 -22.22 15.29
N VAL A 776 -4.44 -21.76 15.99
CA VAL A 776 -5.82 -22.22 15.76
C VAL A 776 -6.41 -21.30 14.71
N GLN A 777 -6.55 -21.82 13.47
CA GLN A 777 -7.16 -21.11 12.35
C GLN A 777 -8.65 -21.43 12.27
N PHE A 778 -9.50 -20.41 12.13
CA PHE A 778 -10.95 -20.58 12.04
C PHE A 778 -11.62 -19.46 11.23
N ILE A 779 -12.84 -19.72 10.74
CA ILE A 779 -13.74 -18.71 10.20
C ILE A 779 -14.69 -18.31 11.34
N SER A 780 -14.76 -17.01 11.65
CA SER A 780 -15.67 -16.53 12.69
C SER A 780 -17.13 -16.58 12.24
N GLY A 781 -18.01 -17.01 13.14
CA GLY A 781 -19.45 -17.08 12.93
C GLY A 781 -20.19 -15.83 13.44
N PRO A 782 -21.45 -15.64 13.02
CA PRO A 782 -22.31 -14.56 13.49
C PRO A 782 -22.56 -14.58 15.00
#